data_AF-A0A2H3HZJ2-F1
#
_entry.id   AF-A0A2H3HZJ2-F1
#
_cell.length_a   1.000
_cell.length_b   1.000
_cell.length_c   1.000
_cell.angle_alpha   90.00
_cell.angle_beta   90.00
_cell.angle_gamma   90.00
#
_symmetry.space_group_name_H-M   'P 1'
#
loop_
_entity.id
_entity.type
_entity.pdbx_description
1 polymer ?
#
loop_
_entity_poly.entity_id
_entity_poly.type
_entity_poly.pdbx_seq_one_letter_code
_entity_poly.pdbx_strand_id
1 'polypeptide(L)'
;MISPLYAIGGLLLAYIGLSTLQLLYNYKKAKSIGLPVLITPIDPSNVPYLLCSSFLEPLLRKILPFGLGNFVEYNSRDWNYEQIHDLQERIGDTFIIVSPKQIRVFTGNAKASDDLCRRRRDFVKAVALYKPLEIFGRNVVTTEGDDWVRHRRITTPPFNERNSALVWDESKRQATDMLKMWASNPKGVVNPQSDTMVLALHVLTAAGFGRSYTFGSGLESALENHSLTYRDSLSLILGNLFTAVFTATLNLPTWMLPSKFKQVQDAVVNFRQYMAEMVAEEREAMDAGAEEQDNLMSILVRASENQNKEGKGTRHLTDSEIYGNLFSYNLAGHETTSNTLAYATILLAANPEWQKWAAEEVDQITAGVDLKDLDYETYYPQLKRVLAIMHETLRLFGAARAVPKTTLVDQTLKVNGTSYTIPKNTFVGVNLAGLHTSSASWGDNALQWLPSRWITTDETGEKLAPTPTGAFLPWAAGPRVCPGKKFSQVEFVAVMACLLKEYTVEPDAEGDLKEAASRALMEEAKQSSFNFLLKVKHPEKIKLRMPSRVLKDMFDFDMMDAPFFNASASTIALVAVLLLLSTHCITTIRYSIQRFCDRRYQGKEPSTLPYVLPGVGSALSLIRNPHGFFNSIVQKVENGEPIRMRLGNVHAYLIHGTRNVQQVFRCSKELTFEEFALRVAQKVKRLPAKDAALVAKDISGSSRLPLTETREEDRIWRKFHEIYESHLIGANAVSALTELFIDTMIDELGTAATQGPIEIGIDEFMKHHMFRASTIALAGRKVFDVDPNFADVFWDYDEDFMPLLYGIPKFLCRKGSNARDKCLETVKGYLDQGWQNLDWRACHEQNPDWEPNFGSKLVREREVAMEKYGIGLDGRASFQMGLIWSINSNAIPMTSWIIIEILRRPEIFKRIQEEVATVFDKDTKQVDIVALKKLPLLNSVYLECLRLRSSVFVVRKLRNSIELDGYTLKEGNLVLAPSYLAHNAPEVWSSSAHPPEEFWPERFIKKGNSGISAGNYFPYGGGAAMCPGRNYAKQEILSAVVLFFAHFEIEPLRFVDRDGKTSDRGPEVGNEARGVARVDRDLLVRLRRV
;
A
#
# COMPACT_ATOMS: atom_id res chain seq x y z
N MET A 1 44.53 -43.89 0.61
CA MET A 1 43.41 -43.14 1.21
C MET A 1 42.37 -42.90 0.13
N ILE A 2 41.09 -43.15 0.38
CA ILE A 2 40.01 -42.80 -0.55
C ILE A 2 39.66 -41.33 -0.30
N SER A 3 39.60 -40.49 -1.36
CA SER A 3 39.24 -39.08 -1.21
C SER A 3 37.80 -38.94 -0.70
N PRO A 4 37.50 -37.97 0.21
CA PRO A 4 36.15 -37.76 0.75
C PRO A 4 35.06 -37.64 -0.32
N LEU A 5 35.39 -37.09 -1.49
CA LEU A 5 34.48 -36.98 -2.64
C LEU A 5 33.97 -38.34 -3.14
N TYR A 6 34.81 -39.38 -3.16
CA TYR A 6 34.38 -40.74 -3.55
C TYR A 6 33.55 -41.42 -2.46
N ALA A 7 33.84 -41.15 -1.18
CA ALA A 7 33.02 -41.64 -0.07
C ALA A 7 31.62 -41.01 -0.09
N ILE A 8 31.53 -39.69 -0.30
CA ILE A 8 30.27 -38.96 -0.46
C ILE A 8 29.51 -39.45 -1.70
N GLY A 9 30.19 -39.62 -2.84
CA GLY A 9 29.57 -40.16 -4.07
C GLY A 9 29.03 -41.58 -3.91
N GLY A 10 29.78 -42.46 -3.22
CA GLY A 10 29.34 -43.82 -2.91
C GLY A 10 28.11 -43.85 -2.00
N LEU A 11 28.08 -43.01 -0.95
CA LEU A 11 26.92 -42.86 -0.07
C LEU A 11 25.70 -42.31 -0.82
N LEU A 12 25.89 -41.35 -1.75
CA LEU A 12 24.82 -40.80 -2.56
C LEU A 12 24.20 -41.87 -3.49
N LEU A 13 25.04 -42.66 -4.16
CA LEU A 13 24.60 -43.77 -5.04
C LEU A 13 23.89 -44.86 -4.25
N ALA A 14 24.39 -45.22 -3.06
CA ALA A 14 23.73 -46.18 -2.17
C ALA A 14 22.36 -45.66 -1.69
N TYR A 15 22.27 -44.39 -1.31
CA TYR A 15 21.00 -43.75 -0.92
C TYR A 15 19.98 -43.73 -2.07
N ILE A 16 20.41 -43.43 -3.30
CA ILE A 16 19.56 -43.46 -4.50
C ILE A 16 19.07 -44.89 -4.75
N GLY A 17 19.97 -45.89 -4.75
CA GLY A 17 19.61 -47.30 -4.96
C GLY A 17 18.60 -47.82 -3.93
N LEU A 18 18.83 -47.56 -2.63
CA LEU A 18 17.91 -47.92 -1.56
C LEU A 18 16.55 -47.22 -1.70
N SER A 19 16.54 -45.93 -2.06
CA SER A 19 15.32 -45.17 -2.30
C SER A 19 14.51 -45.74 -3.48
N THR A 20 15.18 -46.14 -4.56
CA THR A 20 14.55 -46.77 -5.72
C THR A 20 13.96 -48.15 -5.37
N LEU A 21 14.69 -48.98 -4.62
CA LEU A 21 14.19 -50.28 -4.17
C LEU A 21 12.95 -50.14 -3.27
N GLN A 22 12.98 -49.19 -2.32
CA GLN A 22 11.85 -48.95 -1.43
C GLN A 22 10.65 -48.33 -2.16
N LEU A 23 10.87 -47.48 -3.16
CA LEU A 23 9.82 -46.98 -4.06
C LEU A 23 9.14 -48.12 -4.83
N LEU A 24 9.92 -49.06 -5.39
CA LEU A 24 9.39 -50.22 -6.11
C LEU A 24 8.60 -51.17 -5.18
N TYR A 25 9.04 -51.36 -3.94
CA TYR A 25 8.30 -52.10 -2.92
C TYR A 25 6.97 -51.40 -2.57
N ASN A 26 7.03 -50.09 -2.25
CA ASN A 26 5.85 -49.31 -1.91
C ASN A 26 4.86 -49.25 -3.09
N TYR A 27 5.34 -49.13 -4.34
CA TYR A 27 4.52 -49.13 -5.56
C TYR A 27 3.79 -50.46 -5.77
N LYS A 28 4.46 -51.60 -5.56
CA LYS A 28 3.78 -52.92 -5.60
C LYS A 28 2.64 -53.00 -4.58
N LYS A 29 2.88 -52.55 -3.33
CA LYS A 29 1.86 -52.52 -2.27
C LYS A 29 0.74 -51.50 -2.54
N ALA A 30 1.05 -50.35 -3.15
CA ALA A 30 0.05 -49.38 -3.59
C ALA A 30 -0.85 -49.97 -4.69
N LYS A 31 -0.26 -50.62 -5.71
CA LYS A 31 -1.01 -51.25 -6.81
C LYS A 31 -1.95 -52.36 -6.32
N SER A 32 -1.60 -53.10 -5.27
CA SER A 32 -2.49 -54.12 -4.68
C SER A 32 -3.73 -53.55 -3.95
N ILE A 33 -3.81 -52.25 -3.70
CA ILE A 33 -5.01 -51.62 -3.13
C ILE A 33 -6.11 -51.47 -4.20
N GLY A 34 -5.75 -51.37 -5.49
CA GLY A 34 -6.71 -51.23 -6.59
C GLY A 34 -7.24 -49.81 -6.84
N LEU A 35 -6.67 -48.80 -6.17
CA LEU A 35 -6.89 -47.37 -6.46
C LEU A 35 -5.87 -46.85 -7.50
N PRO A 36 -6.16 -45.74 -8.22
CA PRO A 36 -5.19 -45.03 -9.06
C PRO A 36 -3.92 -44.65 -8.30
N VAL A 37 -2.74 -44.78 -8.92
CA VAL A 37 -1.44 -44.57 -8.26
C VAL A 37 -0.57 -43.54 -9.01
N LEU A 38 -0.22 -42.45 -8.32
CA LEU A 38 0.80 -41.48 -8.69
C LEU A 38 2.14 -41.82 -8.02
N ILE A 39 3.25 -41.70 -8.74
CA ILE A 39 4.58 -42.11 -8.27
C ILE A 39 5.47 -40.87 -8.11
N THR A 40 5.85 -40.52 -6.89
CA THR A 40 6.91 -39.53 -6.64
C THR A 40 8.23 -40.21 -6.29
N PRO A 41 9.35 -39.95 -7.01
CA PRO A 41 10.65 -40.51 -6.70
C PRO A 41 11.29 -39.88 -5.45
N ILE A 42 10.76 -38.75 -4.96
CA ILE A 42 11.25 -38.06 -3.76
C ILE A 42 10.07 -37.85 -2.81
N ASP A 43 10.12 -38.41 -1.61
CA ASP A 43 9.07 -38.15 -0.62
C ASP A 43 9.07 -36.67 -0.17
N PRO A 44 7.91 -35.99 -0.09
CA PRO A 44 7.87 -34.57 0.26
C PRO A 44 8.10 -34.31 1.76
N SER A 45 8.34 -35.34 2.58
CA SER A 45 8.91 -35.22 3.93
C SER A 45 10.39 -35.66 4.00
N ASN A 46 11.09 -35.65 2.86
CA ASN A 46 12.54 -35.65 2.78
C ASN A 46 13.07 -34.25 3.14
N VAL A 47 13.93 -34.16 4.16
CA VAL A 47 14.39 -32.87 4.69
C VAL A 47 15.24 -32.07 3.69
N PRO A 48 16.24 -32.65 2.99
CA PRO A 48 16.96 -31.94 1.92
C PRO A 48 16.04 -31.38 0.83
N TYR A 49 15.04 -32.15 0.38
CA TYR A 49 14.06 -31.67 -0.59
C TYR A 49 13.21 -30.52 -0.01
N LEU A 50 12.70 -30.65 1.21
CA LEU A 50 11.91 -29.60 1.88
C LEU A 50 12.66 -28.27 2.07
N LEU A 51 13.99 -28.32 2.24
CA LEU A 51 14.85 -27.13 2.39
C LEU A 51 15.21 -26.49 1.05
N CYS A 52 15.33 -27.28 -0.02
CA CYS A 52 15.78 -26.82 -1.33
C CYS A 52 14.64 -26.71 -2.37
N SER A 53 13.39 -27.06 -2.04
CA SER A 53 12.28 -27.19 -3.00
C SER A 53 12.05 -25.93 -3.83
N SER A 54 12.07 -24.74 -3.23
CA SER A 54 11.87 -23.46 -3.93
C SER A 54 12.86 -23.20 -5.08
N PHE A 55 14.04 -23.86 -5.05
CA PHE A 55 15.03 -23.82 -6.13
C PHE A 55 14.97 -25.07 -7.03
N LEU A 56 14.79 -26.25 -6.42
CA LEU A 56 14.77 -27.53 -7.13
C LEU A 56 13.50 -27.76 -7.96
N GLU A 57 12.33 -27.31 -7.52
CA GLU A 57 11.07 -27.61 -8.19
C GLU A 57 10.95 -26.98 -9.60
N PRO A 58 11.27 -25.69 -9.82
CA PRO A 58 11.33 -25.11 -11.16
C PRO A 58 12.41 -25.72 -12.05
N LEU A 59 13.48 -26.24 -11.46
CA LEU A 59 14.61 -26.86 -12.15
C LEU A 59 14.26 -28.29 -12.62
N LEU A 60 13.70 -29.11 -11.71
CA LEU A 60 13.27 -30.49 -11.98
C LEU A 60 12.15 -30.56 -13.02
N ARG A 61 11.19 -29.62 -12.99
CA ARG A 61 10.14 -29.50 -14.03
C ARG A 61 10.70 -29.15 -15.43
N LYS A 62 11.89 -28.54 -15.51
CA LYS A 62 12.52 -28.12 -16.79
C LYS A 62 13.59 -29.08 -17.32
N ILE A 63 14.34 -29.74 -16.43
CA ILE A 63 15.48 -30.59 -16.81
C ILE A 63 15.08 -32.05 -17.07
N LEU A 64 14.05 -32.58 -16.40
CA LEU A 64 13.67 -33.99 -16.52
C LEU A 64 12.77 -34.22 -17.75
N PRO A 65 13.24 -34.95 -18.79
CA PRO A 65 12.50 -35.11 -20.05
C PRO A 65 11.30 -36.07 -19.91
N PHE A 66 10.48 -36.15 -20.95
CA PHE A 66 9.36 -37.11 -21.08
C PHE A 66 8.32 -37.04 -19.94
N GLY A 67 8.16 -35.89 -19.30
CA GLY A 67 7.25 -35.71 -18.16
C GLY A 67 7.75 -36.33 -16.84
N LEU A 68 9.02 -36.74 -16.77
CA LEU A 68 9.64 -37.24 -15.53
C LEU A 68 9.74 -36.16 -14.43
N GLY A 69 9.56 -34.87 -14.78
CA GLY A 69 9.40 -33.77 -13.83
C GLY A 69 7.99 -33.60 -13.25
N ASN A 70 6.97 -34.27 -13.80
CA ASN A 70 5.57 -34.03 -13.43
C ASN A 70 5.22 -34.46 -12.00
N PHE A 71 6.04 -35.27 -11.33
CA PHE A 71 5.80 -35.58 -9.92
C PHE A 71 5.79 -34.33 -9.04
N VAL A 72 6.50 -33.28 -9.45
CA VAL A 72 6.54 -31.98 -8.77
C VAL A 72 5.17 -31.26 -8.78
N GLU A 73 4.21 -31.67 -9.61
CA GLU A 73 2.81 -31.21 -9.55
C GLU A 73 2.14 -31.62 -8.22
N TYR A 74 2.40 -32.83 -7.73
CA TYR A 74 1.78 -33.43 -6.54
C TYR A 74 2.78 -33.70 -5.40
N ASN A 75 3.95 -33.03 -5.47
CA ASN A 75 4.99 -33.03 -4.45
C ASN A 75 5.31 -31.63 -3.90
N SER A 76 4.82 -30.56 -4.55
CA SER A 76 4.86 -29.19 -4.02
C SER A 76 4.06 -29.07 -2.72
N ARG A 77 4.26 -28.00 -1.95
CA ARG A 77 3.49 -27.77 -0.71
C ARG A 77 2.03 -27.41 -1.00
N ASP A 78 1.80 -26.77 -2.14
CA ASP A 78 0.53 -26.14 -2.53
C ASP A 78 -0.35 -27.02 -3.44
N TRP A 79 0.01 -28.29 -3.70
CA TRP A 79 -0.72 -29.13 -4.67
C TRP A 79 -2.22 -29.31 -4.36
N ASN A 80 -2.61 -29.34 -3.08
CA ASN A 80 -4.03 -29.32 -2.63
C ASN A 80 -4.72 -27.93 -2.80
N TYR A 81 -4.10 -27.03 -3.57
CA TYR A 81 -4.66 -25.76 -4.01
C TYR A 81 -4.38 -25.53 -5.52
N GLU A 82 -3.16 -25.81 -5.98
CA GLU A 82 -2.75 -25.61 -7.38
C GLU A 82 -3.34 -26.64 -8.36
N GLN A 83 -3.71 -27.83 -7.90
CA GLN A 83 -4.04 -28.98 -8.78
C GLN A 83 -5.40 -29.63 -8.44
N ILE A 84 -6.28 -28.92 -7.72
CA ILE A 84 -7.49 -29.48 -7.10
C ILE A 84 -8.39 -30.20 -8.12
N HIS A 85 -8.80 -29.46 -9.14
CA HIS A 85 -9.83 -29.84 -10.12
C HIS A 85 -9.23 -30.83 -11.13
N ASP A 86 -8.23 -30.35 -11.86
CA ASP A 86 -7.53 -31.05 -12.93
C ASP A 86 -7.03 -32.44 -12.50
N LEU A 87 -6.53 -32.60 -11.27
CA LEU A 87 -6.08 -33.90 -10.80
C LEU A 87 -7.25 -34.85 -10.50
N GLN A 88 -8.32 -34.37 -9.86
CA GLN A 88 -9.48 -35.22 -9.56
C GLN A 88 -10.29 -35.59 -10.81
N GLU A 89 -10.33 -34.73 -11.83
CA GLU A 89 -10.87 -35.12 -13.15
C GLU A 89 -9.96 -36.12 -13.87
N ARG A 90 -8.63 -35.89 -13.85
CA ARG A 90 -7.65 -36.72 -14.56
C ARG A 90 -7.47 -38.13 -13.97
N ILE A 91 -7.61 -38.31 -12.65
CA ILE A 91 -7.39 -39.62 -11.98
C ILE A 91 -8.49 -40.04 -10.99
N GLY A 92 -9.58 -39.29 -10.85
CA GLY A 92 -10.72 -39.62 -9.99
C GLY A 92 -10.67 -39.02 -8.59
N ASP A 93 -11.81 -39.11 -7.88
CA ASP A 93 -11.99 -38.47 -6.56
C ASP A 93 -11.09 -39.03 -5.44
N THR A 94 -10.55 -40.25 -5.62
CA THR A 94 -9.79 -40.99 -4.62
C THR A 94 -8.62 -41.74 -5.24
N PHE A 95 -7.41 -41.49 -4.76
CA PHE A 95 -6.17 -41.97 -5.37
C PHE A 95 -5.04 -42.13 -4.33
N ILE A 96 -3.92 -42.70 -4.77
CA ILE A 96 -2.71 -42.93 -3.99
C ILE A 96 -1.57 -42.08 -4.55
N ILE A 97 -0.82 -41.40 -3.68
CA ILE A 97 0.54 -40.93 -3.98
C ILE A 97 1.53 -41.84 -3.24
N VAL A 98 2.40 -42.53 -3.99
CA VAL A 98 3.44 -43.42 -3.45
C VAL A 98 4.83 -42.80 -3.59
N SER A 99 5.65 -42.95 -2.54
CA SER A 99 7.02 -42.43 -2.46
C SER A 99 8.00 -43.49 -1.96
N PRO A 100 9.32 -43.21 -1.90
CA PRO A 100 10.28 -44.09 -1.22
C PRO A 100 10.02 -44.26 0.28
N LYS A 101 9.20 -43.41 0.91
CA LYS A 101 9.00 -43.40 2.37
C LYS A 101 7.64 -43.97 2.80
N GLN A 102 6.59 -43.77 2.00
CA GLN A 102 5.20 -44.00 2.42
C GLN A 102 4.23 -44.19 1.25
N ILE A 103 3.07 -44.75 1.59
CA ILE A 103 1.86 -44.78 0.77
C ILE A 103 0.88 -43.78 1.38
N ARG A 104 0.36 -42.84 0.59
CA ARG A 104 -0.60 -41.83 1.02
C ARG A 104 -1.86 -41.92 0.17
N VAL A 105 -2.99 -42.26 0.78
CA VAL A 105 -4.31 -42.23 0.15
C VAL A 105 -4.91 -40.84 0.33
N PHE A 106 -5.51 -40.29 -0.72
CA PHE A 106 -6.28 -39.05 -0.66
C PHE A 106 -7.68 -39.29 -1.23
N THR A 107 -8.72 -38.74 -0.60
CA THR A 107 -10.09 -38.78 -1.10
C THR A 107 -10.78 -37.43 -0.96
N GLY A 108 -11.48 -37.00 -2.01
CA GLY A 108 -12.47 -35.92 -1.97
C GLY A 108 -13.91 -36.45 -2.15
N ASN A 109 -14.13 -37.76 -2.00
CA ASN A 109 -15.47 -38.35 -2.08
C ASN A 109 -16.25 -38.00 -0.80
N ALA A 110 -17.44 -37.40 -0.92
CA ALA A 110 -18.20 -36.92 0.25
C ALA A 110 -18.53 -38.03 1.26
N LYS A 111 -18.98 -39.20 0.78
CA LYS A 111 -19.35 -40.33 1.65
C LYS A 111 -18.14 -40.96 2.34
N ALA A 112 -17.03 -41.12 1.62
CA ALA A 112 -15.78 -41.60 2.20
C ALA A 112 -15.19 -40.60 3.22
N SER A 113 -15.28 -39.29 2.92
CA SER A 113 -14.76 -38.22 3.78
C SER A 113 -15.51 -38.13 5.12
N ASP A 114 -16.84 -38.27 5.09
CA ASP A 114 -17.68 -38.35 6.28
C ASP A 114 -17.41 -39.63 7.10
N ASP A 115 -17.27 -40.80 6.45
CA ASP A 115 -16.90 -42.07 7.11
C ASP A 115 -15.54 -41.95 7.82
N LEU A 116 -14.53 -41.41 7.13
CA LEU A 116 -13.20 -41.12 7.68
C LEU A 116 -13.27 -40.16 8.88
N CYS A 117 -14.16 -39.16 8.88
CA CYS A 117 -14.35 -38.25 10.01
C CYS A 117 -15.04 -38.93 11.21
N ARG A 118 -16.06 -39.75 10.97
CA ARG A 118 -16.86 -40.41 12.03
C ARG A 118 -16.13 -41.57 12.69
N ARG A 119 -15.44 -42.43 11.92
CA ARG A 119 -14.74 -43.63 12.40
C ARG A 119 -13.40 -43.32 13.08
N ARG A 120 -13.43 -42.51 14.14
CA ARG A 120 -12.22 -41.99 14.83
C ARG A 120 -11.27 -43.05 15.42
N ARG A 121 -11.74 -44.29 15.62
CA ARG A 121 -10.94 -45.42 16.14
C ARG A 121 -10.20 -46.16 15.03
N ASP A 122 -10.78 -46.22 13.84
CA ASP A 122 -10.21 -46.90 12.68
C ASP A 122 -9.21 -46.00 11.94
N PHE A 123 -9.60 -44.73 11.76
CA PHE A 123 -8.83 -43.69 11.12
C PHE A 123 -8.49 -42.62 12.17
N VAL A 124 -7.49 -42.92 12.99
CA VAL A 124 -6.97 -42.01 14.03
C VAL A 124 -6.28 -40.81 13.40
N LYS A 125 -6.14 -39.71 14.14
CA LYS A 125 -5.42 -38.51 13.70
C LYS A 125 -3.93 -38.81 13.55
N ALA A 126 -3.31 -38.30 12.49
CA ALA A 126 -1.86 -38.43 12.28
C ALA A 126 -1.07 -37.47 13.20
N VAL A 127 -1.10 -37.70 14.53
CA VAL A 127 -0.54 -36.80 15.56
C VAL A 127 0.91 -36.41 15.34
N ALA A 128 1.72 -37.27 14.73
CA ALA A 128 3.11 -36.98 14.37
C ALA A 128 3.27 -35.74 13.46
N LEU A 129 2.27 -35.41 12.63
CA LEU A 129 2.26 -34.21 11.79
C LEU A 129 1.94 -32.93 12.58
N TYR A 130 1.31 -33.06 13.74
CA TYR A 130 0.93 -31.95 14.62
C TYR A 130 1.93 -31.71 15.75
N LYS A 131 2.96 -32.56 15.90
CA LYS A 131 4.00 -32.41 16.92
C LYS A 131 4.69 -31.02 16.97
N PRO A 132 4.86 -30.26 15.86
CA PRO A 132 5.31 -28.87 15.93
C PRO A 132 4.47 -27.94 16.80
N LEU A 133 3.21 -28.29 17.08
CA LEU A 133 2.31 -27.53 17.96
C LEU A 133 2.49 -27.86 19.45
N GLU A 134 3.36 -28.81 19.82
CA GLU A 134 3.66 -29.16 21.21
C GLU A 134 4.73 -28.25 21.85
N ILE A 135 5.11 -27.14 21.19
CA ILE A 135 6.21 -26.23 21.58
C ILE A 135 6.07 -25.66 23.01
N PHE A 136 4.85 -25.46 23.51
CA PHE A 136 4.58 -25.09 24.91
C PHE A 136 3.99 -26.22 25.76
N GLY A 137 3.63 -27.34 25.11
CA GLY A 137 3.05 -28.53 25.73
C GLY A 137 1.99 -29.22 24.87
N ARG A 138 1.59 -30.41 25.31
CA ARG A 138 0.60 -31.26 24.62
C ARG A 138 -0.79 -30.64 24.70
N ASN A 139 -1.62 -30.82 23.66
CA ASN A 139 -2.89 -30.09 23.56
C ASN A 139 -4.00 -30.88 22.84
N VAL A 140 -5.22 -30.33 22.81
CA VAL A 140 -6.40 -30.94 22.17
C VAL A 140 -6.25 -31.23 20.66
N VAL A 141 -5.22 -30.64 20.01
CA VAL A 141 -4.87 -30.88 18.61
C VAL A 141 -3.80 -31.97 18.45
N THR A 142 -2.86 -32.12 19.38
CA THR A 142 -1.77 -33.12 19.30
C THR A 142 -2.07 -34.46 19.99
N THR A 143 -3.11 -34.51 20.82
CA THR A 143 -3.56 -35.71 21.55
C THR A 143 -4.45 -36.63 20.73
N GLU A 144 -4.50 -37.91 21.09
CA GLU A 144 -5.37 -38.95 20.52
C GLU A 144 -5.82 -39.94 21.62
N GLY A 145 -6.81 -40.80 21.33
CA GLY A 145 -7.32 -41.78 22.29
C GLY A 145 -8.14 -41.14 23.40
N ASP A 146 -7.99 -41.64 24.63
CA ASP A 146 -8.69 -41.14 25.82
C ASP A 146 -8.05 -39.87 26.40
N ASP A 147 -6.76 -39.65 26.12
CA ASP A 147 -6.03 -38.43 26.44
C ASP A 147 -6.61 -37.21 25.70
N TRP A 148 -6.98 -37.40 24.44
CA TRP A 148 -7.78 -36.41 23.70
C TRP A 148 -9.18 -36.19 24.28
N VAL A 149 -9.80 -37.22 24.86
CA VAL A 149 -11.11 -37.08 25.54
C VAL A 149 -10.96 -36.26 26.82
N ARG A 150 -9.89 -36.46 27.60
CA ARG A 150 -9.52 -35.61 28.75
C ARG A 150 -9.38 -34.16 28.31
N HIS A 151 -8.48 -33.88 27.36
CA HIS A 151 -8.27 -32.53 26.83
C HIS A 151 -9.59 -31.89 26.38
N ARG A 152 -10.31 -32.52 25.43
CA ARG A 152 -11.54 -31.94 24.88
C ARG A 152 -12.60 -31.70 25.95
N ARG A 153 -12.78 -32.60 26.92
CA ARG A 153 -13.77 -32.41 28.00
C ARG A 153 -13.50 -31.14 28.82
N ILE A 154 -12.23 -30.85 29.09
CA ILE A 154 -11.82 -29.70 29.90
C ILE A 154 -11.86 -28.41 29.07
N THR A 155 -11.50 -28.49 27.78
CA THR A 155 -11.24 -27.30 26.96
C THR A 155 -12.40 -26.85 26.09
N THR A 156 -13.54 -27.56 26.05
CA THR A 156 -14.73 -27.13 25.28
C THR A 156 -15.86 -26.39 26.03
N PRO A 157 -16.04 -26.45 27.37
CA PRO A 157 -17.12 -25.71 28.05
C PRO A 157 -17.25 -24.20 27.75
N PRO A 158 -16.17 -23.45 27.47
CA PRO A 158 -16.28 -22.02 27.14
C PRO A 158 -16.97 -21.71 25.81
N PHE A 159 -17.07 -22.68 24.90
CA PHE A 159 -17.70 -22.48 23.59
C PHE A 159 -19.22 -22.62 23.71
N ASN A 160 -19.84 -21.68 24.41
CA ASN A 160 -21.26 -21.64 24.77
C ASN A 160 -21.94 -20.32 24.31
N GLU A 161 -23.24 -20.18 24.55
CA GLU A 161 -24.03 -19.03 24.08
C GLU A 161 -23.70 -17.72 24.82
N ARG A 162 -23.29 -17.75 26.11
CA ARG A 162 -22.84 -16.53 26.82
C ARG A 162 -21.54 -15.99 26.25
N ASN A 163 -20.56 -16.88 26.05
CA ASN A 163 -19.31 -16.51 25.38
C ASN A 163 -19.57 -16.04 23.94
N SER A 164 -20.60 -16.59 23.27
CA SER A 164 -21.04 -16.10 21.95
C SER A 164 -21.58 -14.67 22.00
N ALA A 165 -22.31 -14.26 23.04
CA ALA A 165 -22.71 -12.87 23.23
C ALA A 165 -21.51 -11.94 23.45
N LEU A 166 -20.52 -12.34 24.28
CA LEU A 166 -19.27 -11.59 24.45
C LEU A 166 -18.49 -11.44 23.13
N VAL A 167 -18.44 -12.50 22.32
CA VAL A 167 -17.86 -12.46 20.97
C VAL A 167 -18.61 -11.49 20.08
N TRP A 168 -19.95 -11.50 20.08
CA TRP A 168 -20.77 -10.61 19.28
C TRP A 168 -20.51 -9.14 19.60
N ASP A 169 -20.53 -8.76 20.88
CA ASP A 169 -20.35 -7.36 21.31
C ASP A 169 -18.92 -6.85 21.07
N GLU A 170 -17.88 -7.62 21.39
CA GLU A 170 -16.50 -7.23 21.07
C GLU A 170 -16.26 -7.23 19.55
N SER A 171 -16.87 -8.15 18.78
CA SER A 171 -16.75 -8.17 17.32
C SER A 171 -17.41 -6.95 16.69
N LYS A 172 -18.60 -6.54 17.13
CA LYS A 172 -19.21 -5.25 16.75
C LYS A 172 -18.25 -4.09 17.06
N ARG A 173 -17.69 -4.06 18.28
CA ARG A 173 -16.83 -2.96 18.74
C ARG A 173 -15.53 -2.84 17.91
N GLN A 174 -14.80 -3.94 17.75
CA GLN A 174 -13.58 -3.98 16.93
C GLN A 174 -13.90 -3.74 15.45
N ALA A 175 -15.02 -4.26 14.93
CA ALA A 175 -15.45 -3.97 13.57
C ALA A 175 -15.73 -2.47 13.40
N THR A 176 -16.55 -1.86 14.24
CA THR A 176 -16.86 -0.42 14.17
C THR A 176 -15.59 0.44 14.26
N ASP A 177 -14.60 0.11 15.09
CA ASP A 177 -13.35 0.87 15.18
C ASP A 177 -12.42 0.62 13.96
N MET A 178 -12.34 -0.61 13.45
CA MET A 178 -11.65 -0.94 12.19
C MET A 178 -12.31 -0.27 10.98
N LEU A 179 -13.64 -0.24 10.92
CA LEU A 179 -14.45 0.38 9.86
C LEU A 179 -14.31 1.89 9.88
N LYS A 180 -14.32 2.53 11.06
CA LYS A 180 -13.96 3.96 11.22
C LYS A 180 -12.53 4.21 10.76
N MET A 181 -11.58 3.32 11.06
CA MET A 181 -10.22 3.42 10.54
C MET A 181 -10.24 3.37 9.01
N TRP A 182 -10.82 2.33 8.40
CA TRP A 182 -10.93 2.13 6.95
C TRP A 182 -11.62 3.31 6.23
N ALA A 183 -12.74 3.82 6.77
CA ALA A 183 -13.45 4.98 6.23
C ALA A 183 -12.67 6.29 6.36
N SER A 184 -11.91 6.47 7.44
CA SER A 184 -10.94 7.57 7.61
C SER A 184 -9.59 7.32 6.91
N ASN A 185 -9.48 6.26 6.10
CA ASN A 185 -8.30 5.86 5.32
C ASN A 185 -8.51 6.08 3.77
N PRO A 186 -8.72 7.32 3.22
CA PRO A 186 -9.06 7.56 1.78
C PRO A 186 -8.09 7.16 0.61
N LYS A 187 -7.35 6.05 0.66
CA LYS A 187 -7.04 5.19 -0.52
C LYS A 187 -7.83 3.87 -0.41
N GLY A 188 -8.81 3.78 0.49
CA GLY A 188 -9.58 2.57 0.77
C GLY A 188 -8.81 1.54 1.60
N VAL A 189 -9.30 0.29 1.66
CA VAL A 189 -8.65 -0.81 2.38
C VAL A 189 -7.46 -1.32 1.56
N VAL A 190 -6.27 -1.21 2.16
CA VAL A 190 -4.96 -1.53 1.53
C VAL A 190 -4.58 -2.98 1.72
N ASN A 191 -5.02 -3.56 2.83
CA ASN A 191 -4.71 -4.91 3.22
C ASN A 191 -5.78 -5.37 4.23
N PRO A 192 -6.91 -5.94 3.77
CA PRO A 192 -7.92 -6.45 4.68
C PRO A 192 -7.36 -7.55 5.59
N GLN A 193 -6.26 -8.23 5.20
CA GLN A 193 -5.66 -9.33 5.94
C GLN A 193 -4.85 -8.89 7.17
N SER A 194 -4.18 -7.73 7.16
CA SER A 194 -3.50 -7.21 8.37
C SER A 194 -4.50 -6.77 9.42
N ASP A 195 -5.60 -6.18 8.97
CA ASP A 195 -6.50 -5.44 9.84
C ASP A 195 -7.55 -6.40 10.45
N THR A 196 -8.03 -7.40 9.69
CA THR A 196 -8.83 -8.50 10.25
C THR A 196 -8.01 -9.42 11.16
N MET A 197 -6.68 -9.48 10.98
CA MET A 197 -5.77 -10.19 11.89
C MET A 197 -5.73 -9.49 13.26
N VAL A 198 -5.53 -8.17 13.30
CA VAL A 198 -5.64 -7.39 14.55
C VAL A 198 -7.04 -7.53 15.19
N LEU A 199 -8.11 -7.47 14.38
CA LEU A 199 -9.48 -7.65 14.87
C LEU A 199 -9.68 -9.01 15.55
N ALA A 200 -9.36 -10.10 14.85
CA ALA A 200 -9.56 -11.46 15.36
C ALA A 200 -8.65 -11.76 16.57
N LEU A 201 -7.48 -11.12 16.67
CA LEU A 201 -6.65 -11.20 17.86
C LEU A 201 -7.34 -10.55 19.06
N HIS A 202 -7.85 -9.33 18.91
CA HIS A 202 -8.51 -8.62 20.02
C HIS A 202 -9.83 -9.29 20.46
N VAL A 203 -10.65 -9.77 19.51
CA VAL A 203 -11.85 -10.56 19.82
C VAL A 203 -11.47 -11.80 20.63
N LEU A 204 -10.39 -12.49 20.23
CA LEU A 204 -9.90 -13.66 20.94
C LEU A 204 -9.24 -13.34 22.30
N THR A 205 -8.57 -12.20 22.48
CA THR A 205 -8.04 -11.83 23.80
C THR A 205 -9.15 -11.38 24.76
N ALA A 206 -10.22 -10.74 24.27
CA ALA A 206 -11.35 -10.34 25.10
C ALA A 206 -12.21 -11.54 25.50
N ALA A 207 -12.84 -12.23 24.53
CA ALA A 207 -13.72 -13.37 24.79
C ALA A 207 -12.94 -14.61 25.26
N GLY A 208 -11.64 -14.69 24.96
CA GLY A 208 -10.78 -15.79 25.38
C GLY A 208 -10.02 -15.55 26.69
N PHE A 209 -9.48 -14.35 26.93
CA PHE A 209 -8.57 -14.09 28.07
C PHE A 209 -9.02 -12.93 28.97
N GLY A 210 -10.23 -12.38 28.77
CA GLY A 210 -10.75 -11.24 29.53
C GLY A 210 -10.08 -9.89 29.22
N ARG A 211 -9.16 -9.83 28.24
CA ARG A 211 -8.35 -8.64 27.91
C ARG A 211 -8.83 -7.99 26.60
N SER A 212 -9.63 -6.94 26.73
CA SER A 212 -10.14 -6.13 25.63
C SER A 212 -9.20 -4.95 25.32
N TYR A 213 -9.00 -4.64 24.03
CA TYR A 213 -7.98 -3.70 23.55
C TYR A 213 -8.55 -2.68 22.55
N THR A 214 -7.95 -1.50 22.42
CA THR A 214 -8.29 -0.52 21.36
C THR A 214 -7.61 -0.87 20.04
N PHE A 215 -8.39 -0.92 18.95
CA PHE A 215 -7.92 -1.37 17.63
C PHE A 215 -6.63 -0.66 17.14
N GLY A 216 -6.52 0.65 17.38
CA GLY A 216 -5.42 1.48 16.90
C GLY A 216 -4.27 1.74 17.89
N SER A 217 -4.22 1.11 19.08
CA SER A 217 -3.15 1.36 20.06
C SER A 217 -2.87 0.24 21.09
N GLY A 218 -3.77 -0.74 21.25
CA GLY A 218 -3.77 -1.63 22.42
C GLY A 218 -2.59 -2.61 22.57
N LEU A 219 -1.77 -2.79 21.53
CA LEU A 219 -0.64 -3.73 21.50
C LEU A 219 0.61 -3.11 20.83
N GLU A 220 0.80 -1.78 20.93
CA GLU A 220 1.95 -1.07 20.31
C GLU A 220 3.25 -1.11 21.15
N SER A 221 3.19 -1.46 22.43
CA SER A 221 4.36 -1.60 23.32
C SER A 221 4.39 -2.96 24.03
N ALA A 222 5.59 -3.39 24.43
CA ALA A 222 5.78 -4.54 25.30
C ALA A 222 5.54 -4.14 26.77
N LEU A 223 5.20 -5.10 27.63
CA LEU A 223 5.18 -4.87 29.08
C LEU A 223 6.62 -4.70 29.60
N GLU A 224 6.82 -4.07 30.75
CA GLU A 224 8.15 -3.68 31.26
C GLU A 224 9.18 -4.82 31.33
N ASN A 225 8.72 -6.06 31.57
CA ASN A 225 9.55 -7.27 31.64
C ASN A 225 9.62 -8.06 30.32
N HIS A 226 9.21 -7.49 29.18
CA HIS A 226 9.14 -8.15 27.87
C HIS A 226 9.93 -7.39 26.80
N SER A 227 10.57 -8.12 25.89
CA SER A 227 11.29 -7.54 24.75
C SER A 227 10.47 -7.49 23.45
N LEU A 228 9.29 -8.11 23.43
CA LEU A 228 8.37 -8.16 22.29
C LEU A 228 6.92 -8.08 22.78
N THR A 229 6.03 -7.50 21.98
CA THR A 229 4.59 -7.46 22.29
C THR A 229 3.96 -8.85 22.20
N TYR A 230 2.78 -9.06 22.79
CA TYR A 230 2.03 -10.32 22.66
C TYR A 230 1.73 -10.65 21.19
N ARG A 231 1.26 -9.65 20.41
CA ARG A 231 0.97 -9.75 18.98
C ARG A 231 2.20 -10.18 18.19
N ASP A 232 3.33 -9.50 18.42
CA ASP A 232 4.54 -9.70 17.61
C ASP A 232 5.23 -11.00 17.99
N SER A 233 5.21 -11.39 19.27
CA SER A 233 5.67 -12.70 19.72
C SER A 233 4.89 -13.83 19.04
N LEU A 234 3.55 -13.77 19.06
CA LEU A 234 2.70 -14.76 18.38
C LEU A 234 2.96 -14.77 16.87
N SER A 235 2.99 -13.60 16.23
CA SER A 235 3.18 -13.46 14.78
C SER A 235 4.54 -13.98 14.31
N LEU A 236 5.61 -13.72 15.07
CA LEU A 236 6.95 -14.24 14.80
C LEU A 236 7.01 -15.77 14.95
N ILE A 237 6.35 -16.34 15.97
CA ILE A 237 6.27 -17.80 16.15
C ILE A 237 5.51 -18.43 14.98
N LEU A 238 4.34 -17.93 14.63
CA LEU A 238 3.51 -18.53 13.57
C LEU A 238 4.14 -18.39 12.19
N GLY A 239 4.73 -17.24 11.87
CA GLY A 239 5.48 -17.03 10.63
C GLY A 239 6.76 -17.88 10.51
N ASN A 240 7.28 -18.41 11.63
CA ASN A 240 8.54 -19.16 11.68
C ASN A 240 8.43 -20.49 12.44
N LEU A 241 7.26 -21.16 12.42
CA LEU A 241 6.96 -22.29 13.31
C LEU A 241 8.02 -23.42 13.32
N PHE A 242 8.59 -23.76 12.16
CA PHE A 242 9.68 -24.74 12.08
C PHE A 242 10.96 -24.27 12.77
N THR A 243 11.32 -22.99 12.63
CA THR A 243 12.46 -22.36 13.32
C THR A 243 12.22 -22.29 14.82
N ALA A 244 11.01 -21.93 15.25
CA ALA A 244 10.62 -21.87 16.67
C ALA A 244 10.73 -23.25 17.35
N VAL A 245 10.24 -24.29 16.68
CA VAL A 245 10.38 -25.68 17.17
C VAL A 245 11.84 -26.13 17.16
N PHE A 246 12.63 -25.75 16.15
CA PHE A 246 14.06 -26.08 16.06
C PHE A 246 14.87 -25.45 17.19
N THR A 247 14.71 -24.15 17.46
CA THR A 247 15.43 -23.46 18.55
C THR A 247 14.97 -23.96 19.93
N ALA A 248 13.66 -24.15 20.14
CA ALA A 248 13.12 -24.68 21.39
C ALA A 248 13.53 -26.13 21.68
N THR A 249 13.64 -26.99 20.66
CA THR A 249 14.00 -28.41 20.84
C THR A 249 15.49 -28.63 21.07
N LEU A 250 16.36 -27.87 20.39
CA LEU A 250 17.81 -28.07 20.45
C LEU A 250 18.50 -27.29 21.58
N ASN A 251 17.81 -26.33 22.20
CA ASN A 251 18.30 -25.53 23.34
C ASN A 251 19.72 -24.96 23.13
N LEU A 252 20.01 -24.49 21.90
CA LEU A 252 21.32 -24.02 21.51
C LEU A 252 21.67 -22.68 22.19
N PRO A 253 22.94 -22.45 22.57
CA PRO A 253 23.40 -21.16 23.07
C PRO A 253 23.11 -20.03 22.06
N THR A 254 22.55 -18.92 22.53
CA THR A 254 22.13 -17.78 21.70
C THR A 254 23.26 -17.17 20.86
N TRP A 255 24.52 -17.34 21.26
CA TRP A 255 25.70 -16.89 20.49
C TRP A 255 25.99 -17.73 19.23
N MET A 256 25.46 -18.96 19.14
CA MET A 256 25.60 -19.82 17.95
C MET A 256 24.53 -19.55 16.88
N LEU A 257 23.49 -18.74 17.20
CA LEU A 257 22.32 -18.58 16.35
C LEU A 257 22.41 -17.32 15.47
N PRO A 258 22.06 -17.40 14.18
CA PRO A 258 21.88 -16.21 13.33
C PRO A 258 20.83 -15.26 13.92
N SER A 259 20.97 -13.95 13.65
CA SER A 259 20.08 -12.90 14.20
C SER A 259 18.59 -13.19 14.06
N LYS A 260 18.15 -13.69 12.90
CA LYS A 260 16.75 -14.10 12.66
C LYS A 260 16.29 -15.30 13.52
N PHE A 261 17.19 -16.23 13.83
CA PHE A 261 16.88 -17.37 14.70
C PHE A 261 16.80 -16.94 16.16
N LYS A 262 17.66 -15.99 16.59
CA LYS A 262 17.58 -15.37 17.91
C LYS A 262 16.23 -14.65 18.10
N GLN A 263 15.82 -13.80 17.16
CA GLN A 263 14.51 -13.12 17.21
C GLN A 263 13.32 -14.07 17.40
N VAL A 264 13.36 -15.25 16.76
CA VAL A 264 12.31 -16.28 16.91
C VAL A 264 12.41 -16.99 18.27
N GLN A 265 13.62 -17.22 18.80
CA GLN A 265 13.79 -17.75 20.16
C GLN A 265 13.32 -16.75 21.23
N ASP A 266 13.67 -15.47 21.09
CA ASP A 266 13.22 -14.38 21.96
C ASP A 266 11.67 -14.31 21.96
N ALA A 267 11.02 -14.45 20.79
CA ALA A 267 9.56 -14.53 20.67
C ALA A 267 8.94 -15.75 21.40
N VAL A 268 9.56 -16.93 21.31
CA VAL A 268 9.11 -18.13 22.06
C VAL A 268 9.21 -17.92 23.57
N VAL A 269 10.26 -17.24 24.06
CA VAL A 269 10.42 -16.92 25.48
C VAL A 269 9.36 -15.92 25.94
N ASN A 270 9.20 -14.80 25.24
CA ASN A 270 8.19 -13.77 25.56
C ASN A 270 6.78 -14.36 25.56
N PHE A 271 6.39 -15.13 24.53
CA PHE A 271 5.04 -15.70 24.47
C PHE A 271 4.77 -16.73 25.59
N ARG A 272 5.79 -17.48 26.03
CA ARG A 272 5.67 -18.35 27.22
C ARG A 272 5.46 -17.54 28.49
N GLN A 273 6.17 -16.43 28.66
CA GLN A 273 6.07 -15.57 29.82
C GLN A 273 4.67 -14.95 29.93
N TYR A 274 4.15 -14.33 28.85
CA TYR A 274 2.78 -13.83 28.80
C TYR A 274 1.73 -14.88 29.22
N MET A 275 1.85 -16.12 28.74
CA MET A 275 0.92 -17.20 29.14
C MET A 275 1.08 -17.64 30.61
N ALA A 276 2.30 -17.58 31.16
CA ALA A 276 2.54 -17.89 32.56
C ALA A 276 1.98 -16.81 33.49
N GLU A 277 2.17 -15.54 33.15
CA GLU A 277 1.61 -14.39 33.87
C GLU A 277 0.07 -14.43 33.86
N MET A 278 -0.57 -14.63 32.70
CA MET A 278 -2.04 -14.74 32.59
C MET A 278 -2.63 -15.89 33.43
N VAL A 279 -1.93 -17.03 33.54
CA VAL A 279 -2.38 -18.18 34.36
C VAL A 279 -2.10 -17.96 35.85
N ALA A 280 -1.08 -17.19 36.21
CA ALA A 280 -0.82 -16.79 37.59
C ALA A 280 -1.90 -15.80 38.09
N GLU A 281 -2.19 -14.75 37.31
CA GLU A 281 -3.23 -13.76 37.63
C GLU A 281 -4.61 -14.40 37.87
N GLU A 282 -5.01 -15.36 37.04
CA GLU A 282 -6.29 -16.07 37.24
C GLU A 282 -6.28 -16.95 38.50
N ARG A 283 -5.16 -17.61 38.82
CA ARG A 283 -5.02 -18.39 40.07
C ARG A 283 -5.09 -17.48 41.29
N GLU A 284 -4.45 -16.32 41.25
CA GLU A 284 -4.55 -15.29 42.30
C GLU A 284 -5.97 -14.75 42.43
N ALA A 285 -6.67 -14.48 41.32
CA ALA A 285 -8.07 -14.07 41.33
C ALA A 285 -9.01 -15.16 41.88
N MET A 286 -8.78 -16.43 41.54
CA MET A 286 -9.51 -17.58 42.09
C MET A 286 -9.36 -17.68 43.61
N ASP A 287 -8.12 -17.64 44.11
CA ASP A 287 -7.85 -17.80 45.54
C ASP A 287 -8.21 -16.54 46.36
N ALA A 288 -8.27 -15.36 45.72
CA ALA A 288 -8.90 -14.15 46.27
C ALA A 288 -10.44 -14.19 46.27
N GLY A 289 -11.06 -15.24 45.72
CA GLY A 289 -12.51 -15.43 45.71
C GLY A 289 -13.27 -14.63 44.65
N ALA A 290 -12.60 -14.16 43.59
CA ALA A 290 -13.24 -13.44 42.50
C ALA A 290 -14.21 -14.35 41.71
N GLU A 291 -15.33 -13.78 41.29
CA GLU A 291 -16.37 -14.47 40.51
C GLU A 291 -15.81 -15.10 39.22
N GLU A 292 -16.43 -16.19 38.78
CA GLU A 292 -16.01 -16.90 37.56
C GLU A 292 -16.36 -16.09 36.31
N GLN A 293 -15.35 -15.75 35.52
CA GLN A 293 -15.57 -15.03 34.26
C GLN A 293 -15.91 -16.01 33.15
N ASP A 294 -16.90 -15.67 32.32
CA ASP A 294 -17.33 -16.46 31.14
C ASP A 294 -16.28 -16.46 29.97
N ASN A 295 -14.97 -16.32 30.27
CA ASN A 295 -13.86 -16.32 29.31
C ASN A 295 -13.12 -17.67 29.24
N LEU A 296 -12.52 -17.99 28.09
CA LEU A 296 -11.86 -19.28 27.81
C LEU A 296 -10.76 -19.64 28.83
N MET A 297 -9.92 -18.70 29.25
CA MET A 297 -8.80 -18.97 30.15
C MET A 297 -9.25 -19.14 31.60
N SER A 298 -10.15 -18.29 32.10
CA SER A 298 -10.71 -18.40 33.46
C SER A 298 -11.35 -19.78 33.66
N ILE A 299 -12.24 -20.18 32.75
CA ILE A 299 -12.88 -21.50 32.77
C ILE A 299 -11.86 -22.64 32.57
N LEU A 300 -10.82 -22.49 31.73
CA LEU A 300 -9.79 -23.51 31.55
C LEU A 300 -9.00 -23.78 32.84
N VAL A 301 -8.58 -22.72 33.53
CA VAL A 301 -7.85 -22.82 34.81
C VAL A 301 -8.78 -23.39 35.89
N ARG A 302 -9.97 -22.80 36.07
CA ARG A 302 -10.99 -23.25 37.05
C ARG A 302 -11.41 -24.71 36.83
N ALA A 303 -11.65 -25.13 35.59
CA ALA A 303 -12.02 -26.52 35.29
C ALA A 303 -10.86 -27.53 35.47
N SER A 304 -9.60 -27.08 35.41
CA SER A 304 -8.43 -27.89 35.76
C SER A 304 -8.29 -28.01 37.28
N GLU A 305 -8.26 -26.89 38.00
CA GLU A 305 -8.02 -26.87 39.44
C GLU A 305 -9.18 -27.44 40.25
N ASN A 306 -10.43 -27.31 39.80
CA ASN A 306 -11.55 -27.97 40.47
C ASN A 306 -11.45 -29.51 40.38
N GLN A 307 -10.97 -30.06 39.27
CA GLN A 307 -10.73 -31.51 39.13
C GLN A 307 -9.48 -31.98 39.88
N ASN A 308 -8.52 -31.07 40.13
CA ASN A 308 -7.38 -31.28 41.01
C ASN A 308 -7.85 -31.35 42.49
N LYS A 309 -8.61 -30.35 42.95
CA LYS A 309 -9.21 -30.26 44.30
C LYS A 309 -10.18 -31.42 44.61
N GLU A 310 -10.84 -32.01 43.61
CA GLU A 310 -11.63 -33.26 43.75
C GLU A 310 -10.80 -34.54 43.99
N GLY A 311 -9.46 -34.48 44.02
CA GLY A 311 -8.58 -35.64 44.21
C GLY A 311 -8.51 -36.60 43.02
N LYS A 312 -9.10 -36.23 41.87
CA LYS A 312 -9.21 -37.09 40.67
C LYS A 312 -8.02 -36.85 39.73
N GLY A 313 -6.81 -37.05 40.25
CA GLY A 313 -5.52 -36.63 39.67
C GLY A 313 -5.17 -37.09 38.24
N THR A 314 -5.98 -37.93 37.59
CA THR A 314 -5.85 -38.27 36.16
C THR A 314 -6.73 -37.42 35.24
N ARG A 315 -7.44 -36.40 35.76
CA ARG A 315 -8.43 -35.60 35.02
C ARG A 315 -8.15 -34.09 34.95
N HIS A 316 -7.14 -33.57 35.65
CA HIS A 316 -6.71 -32.17 35.46
C HIS A 316 -5.81 -32.03 34.21
N LEU A 317 -5.47 -30.80 33.84
CA LEU A 317 -4.38 -30.46 32.92
C LEU A 317 -3.15 -30.04 33.74
N THR A 318 -1.96 -30.35 33.25
CA THR A 318 -0.70 -29.77 33.75
C THR A 318 -0.49 -28.35 33.18
N ASP A 319 0.30 -27.50 33.82
CA ASP A 319 0.59 -26.14 33.35
C ASP A 319 1.12 -26.10 31.91
N SER A 320 1.97 -27.05 31.51
CA SER A 320 2.42 -27.18 30.12
C SER A 320 1.28 -27.55 29.17
N GLU A 321 0.35 -28.40 29.59
CA GLU A 321 -0.86 -28.66 28.81
C GLU A 321 -1.80 -27.45 28.76
N ILE A 322 -1.89 -26.64 29.81
CA ILE A 322 -2.62 -25.37 29.79
C ILE A 322 -1.99 -24.43 28.75
N TYR A 323 -0.69 -24.15 28.82
CA TYR A 323 0.03 -23.34 27.83
C TYR A 323 -0.08 -23.90 26.40
N GLY A 324 0.02 -25.23 26.25
CA GLY A 324 -0.15 -25.91 24.96
C GLY A 324 -1.55 -25.74 24.37
N ASN A 325 -2.60 -25.81 25.20
CA ASN A 325 -3.96 -25.54 24.75
C ASN A 325 -4.17 -24.03 24.46
N LEU A 326 -3.69 -23.11 25.31
CA LEU A 326 -3.77 -21.66 25.09
C LEU A 326 -3.10 -21.23 23.78
N PHE A 327 -1.89 -21.72 23.48
CA PHE A 327 -1.24 -21.51 22.19
C PHE A 327 -2.05 -22.13 21.03
N SER A 328 -2.58 -23.34 21.21
CA SER A 328 -3.42 -23.98 20.20
C SER A 328 -4.72 -23.23 19.92
N TYR A 329 -5.31 -22.54 20.91
CA TYR A 329 -6.51 -21.72 20.72
C TYR A 329 -6.18 -20.38 20.08
N ASN A 330 -5.08 -19.73 20.48
CA ASN A 330 -4.54 -18.56 19.77
C ASN A 330 -4.39 -18.84 18.28
N LEU A 331 -3.65 -19.89 17.89
CA LEU A 331 -3.50 -20.29 16.49
C LEU A 331 -4.83 -20.65 15.81
N ALA A 332 -5.70 -21.41 16.47
CA ALA A 332 -6.91 -21.95 15.83
C ALA A 332 -8.08 -20.96 15.70
N GLY A 333 -8.12 -19.87 16.47
CA GLY A 333 -9.10 -18.79 16.32
C GLY A 333 -8.57 -17.65 15.44
N HIS A 334 -7.47 -17.03 15.86
CA HIS A 334 -6.93 -15.79 15.28
C HIS A 334 -6.69 -15.87 13.78
N GLU A 335 -5.84 -16.80 13.31
CA GLU A 335 -5.50 -16.86 11.88
C GLU A 335 -6.63 -17.44 11.02
N THR A 336 -7.53 -18.26 11.56
CA THR A 336 -8.59 -18.87 10.74
C THR A 336 -9.73 -17.90 10.47
N THR A 337 -10.21 -17.16 11.49
CA THR A 337 -11.28 -16.18 11.26
C THR A 337 -10.78 -14.96 10.49
N SER A 338 -9.60 -14.41 10.81
CA SER A 338 -9.02 -13.26 10.09
C SER A 338 -8.85 -13.49 8.59
N ASN A 339 -8.32 -14.66 8.18
CA ASN A 339 -8.25 -15.02 6.76
C ASN A 339 -9.63 -15.20 6.14
N THR A 340 -10.60 -15.81 6.85
CA THR A 340 -11.99 -15.97 6.36
C THR A 340 -12.68 -14.62 6.16
N LEU A 341 -12.51 -13.68 7.09
CA LEU A 341 -12.96 -12.29 6.97
C LEU A 341 -12.30 -11.61 5.77
N ALA A 342 -10.98 -11.71 5.63
CA ALA A 342 -10.24 -11.07 4.53
C ALA A 342 -10.70 -11.59 3.15
N TYR A 343 -10.81 -12.92 2.97
CA TYR A 343 -11.37 -13.49 1.74
C TYR A 343 -12.80 -13.03 1.49
N ALA A 344 -13.69 -13.05 2.50
CA ALA A 344 -15.07 -12.59 2.33
C ALA A 344 -15.16 -11.11 1.93
N THR A 345 -14.37 -10.22 2.55
CA THR A 345 -14.30 -8.79 2.17
C THR A 345 -13.84 -8.62 0.71
N ILE A 346 -12.86 -9.39 0.26
CA ILE A 346 -12.39 -9.38 -1.14
C ILE A 346 -13.47 -9.90 -2.10
N LEU A 347 -14.16 -10.97 -1.73
CA LEU A 347 -15.17 -11.63 -2.57
C LEU A 347 -16.47 -10.82 -2.65
N LEU A 348 -16.89 -10.18 -1.56
CA LEU A 348 -17.98 -9.20 -1.56
C LEU A 348 -17.66 -7.99 -2.43
N ALA A 349 -16.43 -7.48 -2.37
CA ALA A 349 -15.98 -6.38 -3.23
C ALA A 349 -15.91 -6.76 -4.71
N ALA A 350 -15.51 -8.01 -5.01
CA ALA A 350 -15.44 -8.52 -6.37
C ALA A 350 -16.83 -8.85 -6.97
N ASN A 351 -17.81 -9.25 -6.15
CA ASN A 351 -19.13 -9.68 -6.59
C ASN A 351 -20.22 -8.85 -5.86
N PRO A 352 -20.43 -7.58 -6.30
CA PRO A 352 -21.30 -6.62 -5.60
C PRO A 352 -22.78 -7.02 -5.57
N GLU A 353 -23.22 -7.94 -6.42
CA GLU A 353 -24.57 -8.50 -6.40
C GLU A 353 -24.84 -9.31 -5.11
N TRP A 354 -23.87 -10.12 -4.65
CA TRP A 354 -24.00 -10.85 -3.38
C TRP A 354 -23.86 -9.94 -2.16
N GLN A 355 -23.12 -8.85 -2.33
CA GLN A 355 -23.02 -7.81 -1.31
C GLN A 355 -24.33 -7.04 -1.15
N LYS A 356 -24.97 -6.62 -2.24
CA LYS A 356 -26.30 -6.00 -2.19
C LYS A 356 -27.33 -6.97 -1.60
N TRP A 357 -27.33 -8.22 -2.05
CA TRP A 357 -28.21 -9.27 -1.54
C TRP A 357 -28.06 -9.49 -0.02
N ALA A 358 -26.83 -9.52 0.51
CA ALA A 358 -26.62 -9.60 1.96
C ALA A 358 -26.98 -8.29 2.68
N ALA A 359 -26.69 -7.13 2.08
CA ALA A 359 -27.04 -5.82 2.65
C ALA A 359 -28.56 -5.61 2.78
N GLU A 360 -29.36 -6.04 1.80
CA GLU A 360 -30.83 -5.99 1.86
C GLU A 360 -31.41 -6.73 3.08
N GLU A 361 -30.81 -7.84 3.49
CA GLU A 361 -31.18 -8.57 4.73
C GLU A 361 -30.82 -7.74 5.96
N VAL A 362 -29.60 -7.19 6.02
CA VAL A 362 -29.14 -6.35 7.14
C VAL A 362 -30.02 -5.11 7.29
N ASP A 363 -30.43 -4.46 6.20
CA ASP A 363 -31.28 -3.27 6.20
C ASP A 363 -32.67 -3.59 6.77
N GLN A 364 -33.31 -4.65 6.26
CA GLN A 364 -34.67 -5.04 6.68
C GLN A 364 -34.71 -5.46 8.15
N ILE A 365 -33.72 -6.22 8.61
CA ILE A 365 -33.64 -6.71 9.98
C ILE A 365 -33.29 -5.57 10.97
N THR A 366 -32.46 -4.61 10.56
CA THR A 366 -31.92 -3.57 11.47
C THR A 366 -32.50 -2.17 11.23
N ALA A 367 -33.66 -2.10 10.56
CA ALA A 367 -34.38 -0.85 10.27
C ALA A 367 -34.70 -0.08 11.55
N GLY A 368 -34.26 1.18 11.63
CA GLY A 368 -34.51 2.06 12.78
C GLY A 368 -33.68 1.78 14.04
N VAL A 369 -32.69 0.89 13.98
CA VAL A 369 -31.83 0.51 15.13
C VAL A 369 -30.35 0.79 14.83
N ASP A 370 -29.63 1.40 15.78
CA ASP A 370 -28.18 1.68 15.68
C ASP A 370 -27.34 0.40 15.83
N LEU A 371 -26.14 0.36 15.23
CA LEU A 371 -25.22 -0.79 15.35
C LEU A 371 -24.93 -1.21 16.80
N LYS A 372 -24.83 -0.23 17.71
CA LYS A 372 -24.49 -0.45 19.11
C LYS A 372 -25.56 -1.32 19.82
N ASP A 373 -26.84 -1.12 19.47
CA ASP A 373 -28.02 -1.69 20.12
C ASP A 373 -28.43 -3.06 19.55
N LEU A 374 -27.73 -3.56 18.51
CA LEU A 374 -27.98 -4.88 17.94
C LEU A 374 -27.52 -5.97 18.90
N ASP A 375 -28.43 -6.55 19.69
CA ASP A 375 -28.12 -7.65 20.61
C ASP A 375 -27.86 -8.98 19.88
N TYR A 376 -27.27 -9.94 20.59
CA TYR A 376 -26.90 -11.23 20.04
C TYR A 376 -28.10 -12.15 19.77
N GLU A 377 -29.05 -12.24 20.70
CA GLU A 377 -30.12 -13.25 20.68
C GLU A 377 -31.18 -12.94 19.62
N THR A 378 -31.51 -11.66 19.43
CA THR A 378 -32.49 -11.19 18.45
C THR A 378 -31.92 -11.20 17.03
N TYR A 379 -30.70 -10.69 16.83
CA TYR A 379 -30.22 -10.33 15.49
C TYR A 379 -29.41 -11.43 14.79
N TYR A 380 -28.51 -12.14 15.49
CA TYR A 380 -27.69 -13.20 14.88
C TYR A 380 -28.52 -14.29 14.16
N PRO A 381 -29.64 -14.82 14.72
CA PRO A 381 -30.40 -15.90 14.08
C PRO A 381 -31.10 -15.51 12.76
N GLN A 382 -31.25 -14.20 12.51
CA GLN A 382 -31.98 -13.69 11.35
C GLN A 382 -31.07 -13.48 10.13
N LEU A 383 -29.76 -13.24 10.35
CA LEU A 383 -28.75 -12.86 9.35
C LEU A 383 -28.21 -14.07 8.55
N LYS A 384 -29.08 -14.71 7.77
CA LYS A 384 -28.84 -15.98 7.06
C LYS A 384 -28.06 -15.77 5.77
N ARG A 385 -28.35 -14.71 5.00
CA ARG A 385 -27.58 -14.32 3.80
C ARG A 385 -26.15 -13.96 4.19
N VAL A 386 -25.94 -13.24 5.29
CA VAL A 386 -24.58 -12.97 5.82
C VAL A 386 -23.86 -14.28 6.17
N LEU A 387 -24.54 -15.25 6.79
CA LEU A 387 -23.94 -16.55 7.08
C LEU A 387 -23.68 -17.42 5.83
N ALA A 388 -24.47 -17.24 4.76
CA ALA A 388 -24.23 -17.84 3.45
C ALA A 388 -22.94 -17.32 2.78
N ILE A 389 -22.61 -16.02 2.93
CA ILE A 389 -21.30 -15.46 2.51
C ILE A 389 -20.15 -16.22 3.19
N MET A 390 -20.27 -16.51 4.49
CA MET A 390 -19.26 -17.26 5.24
C MET A 390 -19.06 -18.67 4.67
N HIS A 391 -20.17 -19.39 4.44
CA HIS A 391 -20.11 -20.80 4.03
C HIS A 391 -19.50 -20.94 2.63
N GLU A 392 -19.89 -20.09 1.67
CA GLU A 392 -19.31 -20.14 0.31
C GLU A 392 -17.84 -19.69 0.28
N THR A 393 -17.46 -18.72 1.12
CA THR A 393 -16.06 -18.32 1.31
C THR A 393 -15.21 -19.49 1.85
N LEU A 394 -15.68 -20.17 2.90
CA LEU A 394 -15.02 -21.35 3.48
C LEU A 394 -14.99 -22.55 2.51
N ARG A 395 -15.91 -22.62 1.55
CA ARG A 395 -15.95 -23.68 0.54
C ARG A 395 -14.74 -23.58 -0.39
N LEU A 396 -14.49 -22.41 -0.98
CA LEU A 396 -13.37 -22.23 -1.91
C LEU A 396 -12.03 -21.95 -1.20
N PHE A 397 -12.05 -21.04 -0.21
CA PHE A 397 -10.86 -20.49 0.44
C PHE A 397 -10.67 -20.98 1.89
N GLY A 398 -11.26 -22.13 2.23
CA GLY A 398 -11.10 -22.75 3.55
C GLY A 398 -9.62 -22.94 3.94
N ALA A 399 -9.28 -22.42 5.13
CA ALA A 399 -7.89 -22.30 5.61
C ALA A 399 -7.17 -23.64 5.78
N ALA A 400 -7.90 -24.71 6.14
CA ALA A 400 -7.38 -26.08 6.20
C ALA A 400 -7.62 -26.81 4.87
N ARG A 401 -6.55 -27.31 4.24
CA ARG A 401 -6.63 -27.97 2.92
C ARG A 401 -6.86 -29.48 2.97
N ALA A 402 -6.58 -30.13 4.10
CA ALA A 402 -6.83 -31.57 4.28
C ALA A 402 -7.07 -31.97 5.74
N VAL A 403 -7.76 -33.09 5.97
CA VAL A 403 -7.85 -33.75 7.29
C VAL A 403 -6.99 -35.03 7.28
N PRO A 404 -5.76 -35.00 7.84
CA PRO A 404 -4.86 -36.15 7.82
C PRO A 404 -5.18 -37.18 8.91
N LYS A 405 -5.49 -38.41 8.47
CA LYS A 405 -5.65 -39.60 9.30
C LYS A 405 -4.54 -40.62 9.02
N THR A 406 -4.44 -41.65 9.86
CA THR A 406 -3.63 -42.84 9.62
C THR A 406 -4.36 -44.10 10.11
N THR A 407 -4.05 -45.24 9.52
CA THR A 407 -4.58 -46.55 9.90
C THR A 407 -3.66 -47.27 10.89
N LEU A 408 -4.19 -47.78 12.00
CA LEU A 408 -3.39 -48.58 12.98
C LEU A 408 -3.35 -50.07 12.62
N VAL A 409 -4.40 -50.56 11.95
CA VAL A 409 -4.55 -51.92 11.41
C VAL A 409 -5.05 -51.80 9.96
N ASP A 410 -5.13 -52.92 9.23
CA ASP A 410 -5.75 -52.92 7.90
C ASP A 410 -7.24 -52.55 8.04
N GLN A 411 -7.73 -51.62 7.23
CA GLN A 411 -9.04 -50.98 7.38
C GLN A 411 -9.76 -50.81 6.04
N THR A 412 -11.05 -51.15 5.99
CA THR A 412 -11.86 -50.99 4.77
C THR A 412 -12.34 -49.54 4.63
N LEU A 413 -12.13 -48.95 3.45
CA LEU A 413 -12.69 -47.68 3.01
C LEU A 413 -13.62 -47.92 1.81
N LYS A 414 -14.86 -47.41 1.86
CA LYS A 414 -15.84 -47.59 0.78
C LYS A 414 -15.92 -46.31 -0.07
N VAL A 415 -15.67 -46.44 -1.38
CA VAL A 415 -15.66 -45.33 -2.35
C VAL A 415 -16.47 -45.76 -3.56
N ASN A 416 -17.47 -44.95 -3.93
CA ASN A 416 -18.33 -45.16 -5.10
C ASN A 416 -18.92 -46.59 -5.23
N GLY A 417 -19.23 -47.20 -4.08
CA GLY A 417 -19.78 -48.56 -3.98
C GLY A 417 -18.72 -49.63 -3.69
N THR A 418 -17.55 -49.52 -4.29
CA THR A 418 -16.41 -50.45 -4.11
C THR A 418 -15.78 -50.31 -2.73
N SER A 419 -15.31 -51.43 -2.17
CA SER A 419 -14.65 -51.49 -0.86
C SER A 419 -13.17 -51.78 -1.04
N TYR A 420 -12.32 -50.86 -0.58
CA TYR A 420 -10.87 -50.92 -0.72
C TYR A 420 -10.22 -51.21 0.64
N THR A 421 -9.29 -52.16 0.70
CA THR A 421 -8.54 -52.47 1.91
C THR A 421 -7.32 -51.55 2.01
N ILE A 422 -7.37 -50.61 2.94
CA ILE A 422 -6.27 -49.68 3.24
C ILE A 422 -5.35 -50.35 4.27
N PRO A 423 -4.09 -50.68 3.94
CA PRO A 423 -3.22 -51.42 4.86
C PRO A 423 -2.87 -50.62 6.12
N LYS A 424 -2.42 -51.28 7.19
CA LYS A 424 -1.90 -50.63 8.40
C LYS A 424 -0.72 -49.69 8.10
N ASN A 425 -0.59 -48.66 8.94
CA ASN A 425 0.38 -47.58 8.84
C ASN A 425 0.32 -46.82 7.49
N THR A 426 -0.87 -46.71 6.91
CA THR A 426 -1.10 -45.91 5.69
C THR A 426 -1.70 -44.56 6.06
N PHE A 427 -1.14 -43.48 5.52
CA PHE A 427 -1.73 -42.15 5.62
C PHE A 427 -3.01 -42.08 4.79
N VAL A 428 -4.07 -41.51 5.34
CA VAL A 428 -5.34 -41.27 4.62
C VAL A 428 -5.79 -39.83 4.84
N GLY A 429 -5.75 -39.01 3.80
CA GLY A 429 -6.16 -37.61 3.83
C GLY A 429 -7.54 -37.41 3.22
N VAL A 430 -8.45 -36.77 3.96
CA VAL A 430 -9.58 -36.08 3.31
C VAL A 430 -9.00 -34.86 2.60
N ASN A 431 -9.11 -34.80 1.28
CA ASN A 431 -8.76 -33.65 0.45
C ASN A 431 -9.93 -32.64 0.53
N LEU A 432 -9.92 -31.75 1.53
CA LEU A 432 -10.99 -30.77 1.76
C LEU A 432 -11.16 -29.86 0.54
N ALA A 433 -10.05 -29.51 -0.12
CA ALA A 433 -10.08 -28.71 -1.34
C ALA A 433 -10.93 -29.36 -2.43
N GLY A 434 -10.57 -30.58 -2.82
CA GLY A 434 -11.26 -31.32 -3.88
C GLY A 434 -12.71 -31.67 -3.52
N LEU A 435 -12.94 -32.00 -2.26
CA LEU A 435 -14.26 -32.24 -1.70
C LEU A 435 -15.18 -31.01 -1.84
N HIS A 436 -14.69 -29.83 -1.48
CA HIS A 436 -15.47 -28.59 -1.50
C HIS A 436 -15.65 -28.02 -2.92
N THR A 437 -14.84 -28.43 -3.90
CA THR A 437 -14.96 -28.03 -5.32
C THR A 437 -15.41 -29.18 -6.24
N SER A 438 -15.87 -30.31 -5.70
CA SER A 438 -16.26 -31.47 -6.50
C SER A 438 -17.54 -31.21 -7.28
N SER A 439 -17.49 -31.26 -8.62
CA SER A 439 -18.66 -31.17 -9.50
C SER A 439 -19.74 -32.22 -9.16
N ALA A 440 -19.33 -33.41 -8.71
CA ALA A 440 -20.24 -34.47 -8.24
C ALA A 440 -21.01 -34.14 -6.94
N SER A 441 -20.64 -33.08 -6.22
CA SER A 441 -21.35 -32.58 -5.02
C SER A 441 -21.91 -31.17 -5.17
N TRP A 442 -21.39 -30.37 -6.10
CA TRP A 442 -21.66 -28.93 -6.22
C TRP A 442 -22.13 -28.49 -7.63
N GLY A 443 -22.19 -29.41 -8.60
CA GLY A 443 -22.57 -29.16 -9.99
C GLY A 443 -21.48 -28.47 -10.82
N ASP A 444 -21.79 -28.17 -12.07
CA ASP A 444 -20.85 -27.56 -13.04
C ASP A 444 -20.35 -26.16 -12.60
N ASN A 445 -21.08 -25.49 -11.70
CA ASN A 445 -20.69 -24.22 -11.10
C ASN A 445 -19.85 -24.37 -9.82
N ALA A 446 -19.26 -25.54 -9.55
CA ALA A 446 -18.47 -25.81 -8.34
C ALA A 446 -17.30 -24.83 -8.12
N LEU A 447 -16.67 -24.30 -9.18
CA LEU A 447 -15.59 -23.33 -9.08
C LEU A 447 -16.07 -21.86 -8.99
N GLN A 448 -17.37 -21.60 -9.10
CA GLN A 448 -17.96 -20.27 -8.94
C GLN A 448 -18.27 -19.99 -7.46
N TRP A 449 -18.00 -18.77 -6.99
CA TRP A 449 -18.42 -18.30 -5.67
C TRP A 449 -19.87 -17.83 -5.76
N LEU A 450 -20.80 -18.66 -5.29
CA LEU A 450 -22.25 -18.49 -5.42
C LEU A 450 -22.95 -18.60 -4.05
N PRO A 451 -22.99 -17.54 -3.22
CA PRO A 451 -23.60 -17.58 -1.89
C PRO A 451 -25.08 -18.00 -1.87
N SER A 452 -25.86 -17.73 -2.91
CA SER A 452 -27.28 -18.13 -2.97
C SER A 452 -27.51 -19.64 -2.88
N ARG A 453 -26.52 -20.50 -3.19
CA ARG A 453 -26.65 -21.96 -3.03
C ARG A 453 -26.91 -22.40 -1.59
N TRP A 454 -26.70 -21.50 -0.63
CA TRP A 454 -26.86 -21.71 0.80
C TRP A 454 -28.21 -21.23 1.34
N ILE A 455 -29.11 -20.70 0.49
CA ILE A 455 -30.44 -20.23 0.90
C ILE A 455 -31.54 -20.96 0.11
N THR A 456 -32.59 -21.34 0.83
CA THR A 456 -33.86 -21.85 0.31
C THR A 456 -35.00 -21.05 0.90
N THR A 457 -35.98 -20.68 0.08
CA THR A 457 -37.16 -19.90 0.51
C THR A 457 -38.40 -20.79 0.50
N ASP A 458 -39.17 -20.77 1.58
CA ASP A 458 -40.50 -21.40 1.67
C ASP A 458 -41.55 -20.42 2.23
N GLU A 459 -42.76 -20.92 2.50
CA GLU A 459 -43.89 -20.13 3.03
C GLU A 459 -43.59 -19.38 4.34
N THR A 460 -42.54 -19.79 5.07
CA THR A 460 -42.06 -19.13 6.31
C THR A 460 -40.80 -18.28 6.10
N GLY A 461 -40.43 -18.00 4.85
CA GLY A 461 -39.32 -17.12 4.47
C GLY A 461 -38.02 -17.85 4.15
N GLU A 462 -36.91 -17.11 4.19
CA GLU A 462 -35.58 -17.63 3.87
C GLU A 462 -35.02 -18.51 5.00
N LYS A 463 -34.39 -19.63 4.62
CA LYS A 463 -33.72 -20.62 5.48
C LYS A 463 -32.40 -21.05 4.87
N LEU A 464 -31.48 -21.53 5.70
CA LEU A 464 -30.21 -22.10 5.23
C LEU A 464 -30.44 -23.47 4.57
N ALA A 465 -29.88 -23.65 3.37
CA ALA A 465 -30.04 -24.85 2.56
C ALA A 465 -29.34 -26.07 3.21
N PRO A 466 -29.94 -27.28 3.15
CA PRO A 466 -29.30 -28.50 3.63
C PRO A 466 -28.14 -28.91 2.72
N THR A 467 -26.96 -29.11 3.30
CA THR A 467 -25.78 -29.57 2.54
C THR A 467 -25.79 -31.08 2.30
N PRO A 468 -25.28 -31.57 1.16
CA PRO A 468 -25.04 -32.99 0.96
C PRO A 468 -24.10 -33.54 2.04
N THR A 469 -24.47 -34.67 2.66
CA THR A 469 -23.71 -35.24 3.79
C THR A 469 -22.26 -35.52 3.39
N GLY A 470 -21.33 -34.87 4.11
CA GLY A 470 -19.90 -35.01 3.88
C GLY A 470 -19.30 -34.07 2.84
N ALA A 471 -20.09 -33.32 2.06
CA ALA A 471 -19.56 -32.45 0.98
C ALA A 471 -18.95 -31.13 1.48
N PHE A 472 -19.27 -30.70 2.70
CA PHE A 472 -18.79 -29.45 3.29
C PHE A 472 -18.28 -29.65 4.72
N LEU A 473 -16.98 -29.54 4.92
CA LEU A 473 -16.28 -29.93 6.15
C LEU A 473 -15.24 -28.89 6.67
N PRO A 474 -15.42 -27.55 6.58
CA PRO A 474 -14.37 -26.59 6.94
C PRO A 474 -13.95 -26.63 8.43
N TRP A 475 -14.88 -26.97 9.34
CA TRP A 475 -14.59 -27.21 10.77
C TRP A 475 -14.28 -28.69 11.11
N ALA A 476 -14.20 -29.55 10.10
CA ALA A 476 -14.25 -31.02 10.16
C ALA A 476 -15.51 -31.61 10.85
N ALA A 477 -15.79 -32.91 10.63
CA ALA A 477 -17.00 -33.58 11.11
C ALA A 477 -16.77 -34.59 12.24
N GLY A 478 -17.88 -35.12 12.77
CA GLY A 478 -17.90 -36.15 13.80
C GLY A 478 -17.37 -35.67 15.15
N PRO A 479 -16.89 -36.57 16.02
CA PRO A 479 -16.42 -36.22 17.36
C PRO A 479 -15.26 -35.21 17.41
N ARG A 480 -14.57 -34.99 16.27
CA ARG A 480 -13.42 -34.10 16.12
C ARG A 480 -13.75 -32.71 15.56
N VAL A 481 -15.03 -32.38 15.34
CA VAL A 481 -15.50 -31.05 14.92
C VAL A 481 -14.91 -29.93 15.79
N CYS A 482 -14.53 -28.81 15.18
CA CYS A 482 -13.99 -27.64 15.88
C CYS A 482 -15.00 -27.11 16.91
N PRO A 483 -14.62 -26.92 18.19
CA PRO A 483 -15.52 -26.33 19.19
C PRO A 483 -15.80 -24.85 18.89
N GLY A 484 -14.79 -24.12 18.37
CA GLY A 484 -14.92 -22.73 17.93
C GLY A 484 -15.78 -22.50 16.68
N LYS A 485 -16.53 -23.51 16.19
CA LYS A 485 -17.43 -23.33 15.04
C LYS A 485 -18.40 -22.17 15.30
N LYS A 486 -19.17 -22.23 16.40
CA LYS A 486 -20.18 -21.23 16.76
C LYS A 486 -19.53 -19.84 16.92
N PHE A 487 -18.45 -19.76 17.72
CA PHE A 487 -17.61 -18.57 17.89
C PHE A 487 -17.27 -17.91 16.54
N SER A 488 -16.65 -18.65 15.62
CA SER A 488 -16.24 -18.11 14.31
C SER A 488 -17.42 -17.66 13.43
N GLN A 489 -18.60 -18.29 13.56
CA GLN A 489 -19.81 -17.86 12.84
C GLN A 489 -20.37 -16.54 13.43
N VAL A 490 -20.34 -16.38 14.75
CA VAL A 490 -20.85 -15.18 15.44
C VAL A 490 -19.91 -13.99 15.21
N GLU A 491 -18.60 -14.19 15.34
CA GLU A 491 -17.55 -13.21 14.99
C GLU A 491 -17.71 -12.72 13.54
N PHE A 492 -17.83 -13.65 12.58
CA PHE A 492 -17.98 -13.31 11.17
C PHE A 492 -19.27 -12.54 10.87
N VAL A 493 -20.42 -13.00 11.39
CA VAL A 493 -21.71 -12.33 11.13
C VAL A 493 -21.76 -10.95 11.78
N ALA A 494 -21.21 -10.76 12.98
CA ALA A 494 -21.10 -9.44 13.61
C ALA A 494 -20.29 -8.45 12.75
N VAL A 495 -19.05 -8.83 12.38
CA VAL A 495 -18.16 -7.97 11.58
C VAL A 495 -18.79 -7.62 10.22
N MET A 496 -19.41 -8.61 9.56
CA MET A 496 -20.02 -8.41 8.25
C MET A 496 -21.34 -7.64 8.30
N ALA A 497 -22.14 -7.77 9.37
CA ALA A 497 -23.33 -6.94 9.57
C ALA A 497 -22.97 -5.47 9.83
N CYS A 498 -21.96 -5.19 10.68
CA CYS A 498 -21.41 -3.85 10.86
C CYS A 498 -20.91 -3.25 9.54
N LEU A 499 -20.17 -4.04 8.76
CA LEU A 499 -19.68 -3.64 7.44
C LEU A 499 -20.84 -3.27 6.50
N LEU A 500 -21.78 -4.19 6.28
CA LEU A 500 -22.83 -4.07 5.28
C LEU A 500 -23.89 -3.01 5.61
N LYS A 501 -24.15 -2.71 6.89
CA LYS A 501 -25.12 -1.67 7.29
C LYS A 501 -24.61 -0.26 6.93
N GLU A 502 -23.37 0.07 7.30
CA GLU A 502 -22.85 1.43 7.18
C GLU A 502 -22.10 1.69 5.86
N TYR A 503 -21.54 0.66 5.23
CA TYR A 503 -20.63 0.75 4.09
C TYR A 503 -20.94 -0.27 2.99
N THR A 504 -20.48 0.04 1.77
CA THR A 504 -20.16 -0.99 0.79
C THR A 504 -18.65 -1.19 0.73
N VAL A 505 -18.21 -2.30 0.14
CA VAL A 505 -16.83 -2.51 -0.29
C VAL A 505 -16.82 -2.68 -1.80
N GLU A 506 -15.89 -2.04 -2.50
CA GLU A 506 -15.74 -2.17 -3.95
C GLU A 506 -14.26 -2.28 -4.33
N PRO A 507 -13.90 -2.69 -5.55
CA PRO A 507 -12.50 -2.67 -5.97
C PRO A 507 -11.98 -1.22 -6.03
N ASP A 508 -10.67 -1.00 -5.84
CA ASP A 508 -10.05 0.31 -6.11
C ASP A 508 -9.92 0.57 -7.62
N ALA A 509 -11.08 0.74 -8.26
CA ALA A 509 -11.24 1.16 -9.64
C ALA A 509 -12.51 1.99 -9.77
N GLU A 510 -12.50 2.91 -10.72
CA GLU A 510 -13.66 3.76 -11.04
C GLU A 510 -14.38 3.28 -12.29
N GLY A 511 -15.68 3.60 -12.35
CA GLY A 511 -16.57 3.30 -13.46
C GLY A 511 -16.33 1.90 -14.05
N ASP A 512 -16.06 1.89 -15.34
CA ASP A 512 -15.96 0.71 -16.16
C ASP A 512 -14.79 -0.23 -15.82
N LEU A 513 -13.72 0.24 -15.20
CA LEU A 513 -12.66 -0.66 -14.71
C LEU A 513 -13.08 -1.44 -13.46
N LYS A 514 -14.24 -1.17 -12.84
CA LYS A 514 -14.73 -1.94 -11.70
C LYS A 514 -14.87 -3.43 -12.01
N GLU A 515 -15.43 -3.82 -13.15
CA GLU A 515 -15.47 -5.25 -13.50
C GLU A 515 -14.08 -5.85 -13.73
N ALA A 516 -13.17 -5.11 -14.37
CA ALA A 516 -11.81 -5.57 -14.62
C ALA A 516 -11.04 -5.75 -13.30
N ALA A 517 -11.28 -4.87 -12.34
CA ALA A 517 -10.73 -4.93 -10.99
C ALA A 517 -11.41 -5.99 -10.12
N SER A 518 -12.72 -6.21 -10.24
CA SER A 518 -13.42 -7.36 -9.64
C SER A 518 -12.83 -8.68 -10.13
N ARG A 519 -12.65 -8.83 -11.45
CA ARG A 519 -11.97 -9.99 -12.04
C ARG A 519 -10.53 -10.10 -11.52
N ALA A 520 -9.78 -9.01 -11.42
CA ALA A 520 -8.43 -9.02 -10.85
C ALA A 520 -8.40 -9.41 -9.36
N LEU A 521 -9.37 -8.96 -8.54
CA LEU A 521 -9.51 -9.37 -7.15
C LEU A 521 -9.84 -10.86 -7.02
N MET A 522 -10.67 -11.41 -7.91
CA MET A 522 -10.90 -12.87 -7.98
C MET A 522 -9.61 -13.62 -8.33
N GLU A 523 -8.81 -13.13 -9.28
CA GLU A 523 -7.53 -13.76 -9.65
C GLU A 523 -6.42 -13.59 -8.61
N GLU A 524 -6.40 -12.51 -7.83
CA GLU A 524 -5.47 -12.34 -6.71
C GLU A 524 -5.91 -13.13 -5.46
N ALA A 525 -7.22 -13.29 -5.22
CA ALA A 525 -7.72 -14.25 -4.24
C ALA A 525 -7.38 -15.70 -4.63
N LYS A 526 -7.48 -16.05 -5.92
CA LYS A 526 -7.01 -17.33 -6.46
C LYS A 526 -5.50 -17.50 -6.39
N GLN A 527 -4.71 -16.42 -6.42
CA GLN A 527 -3.28 -16.46 -6.09
C GLN A 527 -3.10 -16.60 -4.57
N SER A 528 -3.36 -17.80 -4.06
CA SER A 528 -3.15 -18.17 -2.65
C SER A 528 -1.93 -19.08 -2.48
N SER A 529 -1.45 -19.22 -1.23
CA SER A 529 -0.36 -20.11 -0.83
C SER A 529 -0.62 -20.73 0.55
N PHE A 530 -0.07 -21.91 0.80
CA PHE A 530 -0.32 -22.71 2.00
C PHE A 530 0.92 -22.80 2.90
N ASN A 531 1.06 -21.80 3.78
CA ASN A 531 2.04 -21.80 4.86
C ASN A 531 1.33 -22.16 6.18
N PHE A 532 1.12 -23.47 6.39
CA PHE A 532 0.30 -24.10 7.45
C PHE A 532 -1.21 -23.80 7.39
N LEU A 533 -1.60 -22.59 6.98
CA LEU A 533 -2.96 -22.21 6.56
C LEU A 533 -2.93 -21.60 5.16
N LEU A 534 -4.07 -21.62 4.48
CA LEU A 534 -4.24 -20.93 3.19
C LEU A 534 -4.31 -19.41 3.41
N LYS A 535 -3.48 -18.66 2.68
CA LYS A 535 -3.39 -17.19 2.73
C LYS A 535 -3.25 -16.64 1.31
N VAL A 536 -3.78 -15.45 1.04
CA VAL A 536 -3.51 -14.71 -0.20
C VAL A 536 -1.99 -14.53 -0.35
N LYS A 537 -1.45 -14.79 -1.54
CA LYS A 537 -0.01 -14.79 -1.84
C LYS A 537 0.56 -13.38 -2.02
N HIS A 538 -0.30 -12.46 -2.45
CA HIS A 538 0.03 -11.07 -2.79
C HIS A 538 -0.97 -10.06 -2.16
N PRO A 539 -1.12 -10.03 -0.83
CA PRO A 539 -2.07 -9.12 -0.17
C PRO A 539 -1.77 -7.64 -0.47
N GLU A 540 -0.53 -7.28 -0.79
CA GLU A 540 -0.11 -5.92 -1.19
C GLU A 540 -0.75 -5.40 -2.49
N LYS A 541 -1.35 -6.30 -3.29
CA LYS A 541 -2.11 -5.95 -4.50
C LYS A 541 -3.60 -5.75 -4.23
N ILE A 542 -4.12 -6.25 -3.12
CA ILE A 542 -5.55 -6.17 -2.78
C ILE A 542 -5.89 -4.75 -2.38
N LYS A 543 -6.55 -4.02 -3.29
CA LYS A 543 -6.97 -2.64 -3.06
C LYS A 543 -8.47 -2.54 -3.21
N LEU A 544 -9.13 -2.22 -2.11
CA LEU A 544 -10.57 -2.08 -2.02
C LEU A 544 -10.91 -0.64 -1.61
N ARG A 545 -12.11 -0.17 -1.91
CA ARG A 545 -12.67 1.11 -1.46
C ARG A 545 -13.93 0.89 -0.65
N MET A 546 -14.26 1.87 0.18
CA MET A 546 -15.44 1.80 1.05
C MET A 546 -16.29 3.09 1.00
N PRO A 547 -17.23 3.17 0.06
CA PRO A 547 -18.32 4.15 0.12
C PRO A 547 -19.16 3.93 1.39
N SER A 548 -19.58 5.01 2.05
CA SER A 548 -20.63 4.92 3.08
C SER A 548 -22.01 4.85 2.41
N ARG A 549 -22.88 4.00 2.93
CA ARG A 549 -24.27 3.84 2.47
C ARG A 549 -25.15 4.99 2.98
N VAL A 550 -25.01 5.33 4.25
CA VAL A 550 -25.72 6.44 4.91
C VAL A 550 -25.53 7.77 4.17
N LEU A 551 -24.32 8.03 3.65
CA LEU A 551 -24.05 9.23 2.85
C LEU A 551 -24.56 9.16 1.40
N LYS A 552 -24.94 7.98 0.89
CA LYS A 552 -25.45 7.80 -0.46
C LYS A 552 -26.96 7.99 -0.52
N ASP A 553 -27.67 7.38 0.42
CA ASP A 553 -29.14 7.43 0.51
C ASP A 553 -29.66 8.83 0.88
N MET A 554 -28.77 9.74 1.32
CA MET A 554 -29.05 11.18 1.49
C MET A 554 -29.05 12.01 0.19
N PHE A 555 -28.65 11.46 -0.97
CA PHE A 555 -28.49 12.22 -2.22
C PHE A 555 -29.22 11.64 -3.45
N ASP A 556 -29.61 10.37 -3.45
CA ASP A 556 -30.40 9.78 -4.55
C ASP A 556 -31.91 9.97 -4.30
N PHE A 557 -32.49 11.01 -4.92
CA PHE A 557 -33.96 11.21 -5.03
C PHE A 557 -34.41 10.75 -6.43
N ASP A 558 -35.50 9.99 -6.52
CA ASP A 558 -35.87 9.27 -7.75
C ASP A 558 -36.01 10.15 -9.01
N MET A 559 -35.46 9.65 -10.13
CA MET A 559 -35.88 10.05 -11.48
C MET A 559 -35.97 8.85 -12.43
N MET A 560 -37.13 8.72 -13.06
CA MET A 560 -37.47 7.92 -14.24
C MET A 560 -37.73 6.41 -14.06
N ASP A 561 -38.97 6.10 -13.65
CA ASP A 561 -39.71 4.98 -14.22
C ASP A 561 -39.82 5.09 -15.76
N ALA A 562 -39.32 4.10 -16.49
CA ALA A 562 -39.71 3.82 -17.88
C ALA A 562 -39.35 2.37 -18.28
N PRO A 563 -40.30 1.52 -18.73
CA PRO A 563 -40.08 0.08 -18.85
C PRO A 563 -39.52 -0.36 -20.21
N PHE A 564 -38.19 -0.40 -20.37
CA PHE A 564 -37.55 -1.05 -21.53
C PHE A 564 -36.35 -1.93 -21.15
N PHE A 565 -36.38 -3.16 -21.68
CA PHE A 565 -35.37 -4.23 -21.57
C PHE A 565 -35.12 -4.85 -20.18
N ASN A 566 -35.89 -5.91 -19.88
CA ASN A 566 -35.42 -7.00 -19.01
C ASN A 566 -34.12 -7.58 -19.57
N ALA A 567 -33.04 -7.53 -18.80
CA ALA A 567 -31.70 -8.01 -19.17
C ALA A 567 -31.11 -8.80 -17.98
N SER A 568 -30.67 -10.04 -18.21
CA SER A 568 -30.11 -10.90 -17.15
C SER A 568 -28.80 -10.35 -16.57
N ALA A 569 -28.32 -10.83 -15.42
CA ALA A 569 -27.00 -10.44 -14.91
C ALA A 569 -25.85 -10.70 -15.92
N SER A 570 -25.94 -11.79 -16.71
CA SER A 570 -25.02 -12.04 -17.83
C SER A 570 -25.20 -11.03 -18.96
N THR A 571 -26.42 -10.55 -19.19
CA THR A 571 -26.72 -9.46 -20.12
C THR A 571 -26.32 -8.09 -19.56
N ILE A 572 -26.28 -7.90 -18.24
CA ILE A 572 -25.83 -6.65 -17.58
C ILE A 572 -24.31 -6.62 -17.50
N ALA A 573 -23.62 -7.74 -17.27
CA ALA A 573 -22.18 -7.87 -17.42
C ALA A 573 -21.76 -7.80 -18.91
N LEU A 574 -22.57 -8.36 -19.83
CA LEU A 574 -22.37 -8.14 -21.26
C LEU A 574 -22.69 -6.69 -21.67
N VAL A 575 -23.70 -6.03 -21.10
CA VAL A 575 -24.00 -4.61 -21.33
C VAL A 575 -22.99 -3.72 -20.62
N ALA A 576 -22.36 -4.14 -19.53
CA ALA A 576 -21.25 -3.47 -18.87
C ALA A 576 -19.99 -3.63 -19.73
N VAL A 577 -19.55 -4.85 -20.06
CA VAL A 577 -18.48 -5.09 -21.06
C VAL A 577 -18.75 -4.35 -22.37
N LEU A 578 -19.99 -4.33 -22.87
CA LEU A 578 -20.41 -3.53 -24.03
C LEU A 578 -20.63 -2.05 -23.71
N LEU A 579 -20.62 -1.58 -22.46
CA LEU A 579 -20.59 -0.17 -22.06
C LEU A 579 -19.16 0.29 -21.79
N LEU A 580 -18.19 -0.57 -21.47
CA LEU A 580 -16.76 -0.24 -21.51
C LEU A 580 -16.29 -0.29 -22.95
N LEU A 581 -16.65 -1.34 -23.68
CA LEU A 581 -16.35 -1.47 -25.10
C LEU A 581 -17.18 -0.51 -25.95
N SER A 582 -18.41 -0.11 -25.58
CA SER A 582 -19.10 1.00 -26.28
C SER A 582 -18.85 2.37 -25.68
N THR A 583 -18.47 2.58 -24.42
CA THR A 583 -17.91 3.90 -24.02
C THR A 583 -16.59 4.08 -24.76
N HIS A 584 -15.72 3.07 -24.80
CA HIS A 584 -14.48 3.13 -25.58
C HIS A 584 -14.75 3.22 -27.09
N CYS A 585 -15.62 2.39 -27.69
CA CYS A 585 -15.90 2.46 -29.12
C CYS A 585 -16.77 3.65 -29.51
N ILE A 586 -17.78 4.09 -28.74
CA ILE A 586 -18.55 5.31 -29.02
C ILE A 586 -17.68 6.54 -28.79
N THR A 587 -16.81 6.60 -27.77
CA THR A 587 -15.86 7.73 -27.65
C THR A 587 -14.79 7.67 -28.74
N THR A 588 -14.33 6.49 -29.17
CA THR A 588 -13.38 6.34 -30.30
C THR A 588 -14.04 6.65 -31.64
N ILE A 589 -15.28 6.25 -31.87
CA ILE A 589 -16.06 6.56 -33.08
C ILE A 589 -16.46 8.02 -33.09
N ARG A 590 -16.91 8.61 -31.96
CA ARG A 590 -17.14 10.06 -31.84
C ARG A 590 -15.84 10.82 -32.07
N TYR A 591 -14.72 10.44 -31.45
CA TYR A 591 -13.40 11.03 -31.70
C TYR A 591 -13.00 10.93 -33.17
N SER A 592 -13.20 9.78 -33.81
CA SER A 592 -12.88 9.56 -35.23
C SER A 592 -13.79 10.35 -36.18
N ILE A 593 -15.09 10.43 -35.89
CA ILE A 593 -16.07 11.20 -36.68
C ILE A 593 -15.84 12.70 -36.48
N GLN A 594 -15.69 13.17 -35.24
CA GLN A 594 -15.30 14.55 -34.93
C GLN A 594 -14.04 14.90 -35.73
N ARG A 595 -12.96 14.13 -35.58
CA ARG A 595 -11.70 14.41 -36.27
C ARG A 595 -11.77 14.30 -37.81
N PHE A 596 -12.65 13.48 -38.36
CA PHE A 596 -12.91 13.41 -39.80
C PHE A 596 -13.72 14.62 -40.31
N CYS A 597 -14.69 15.11 -39.53
CA CYS A 597 -15.56 16.24 -39.87
C CYS A 597 -14.95 17.62 -39.53
N ASP A 598 -14.16 17.70 -38.48
CA ASP A 598 -13.61 18.94 -37.91
C ASP A 598 -12.36 19.42 -38.68
N ARG A 599 -11.71 18.51 -39.43
CA ARG A 599 -10.79 18.83 -40.55
C ARG A 599 -11.38 19.72 -41.67
N ARG A 600 -12.61 20.23 -41.49
CA ARG A 600 -13.30 21.16 -42.42
C ARG A 600 -13.97 22.37 -41.75
N TYR A 601 -13.93 22.54 -40.42
CA TYR A 601 -14.71 23.58 -39.72
C TYR A 601 -13.98 24.22 -38.53
N GLN A 602 -14.00 25.55 -38.48
CA GLN A 602 -13.55 26.36 -37.33
C GLN A 602 -14.72 26.65 -36.36
N GLY A 603 -14.41 26.98 -35.09
CA GLY A 603 -15.38 27.41 -34.07
C GLY A 603 -16.10 26.27 -33.34
N LYS A 604 -15.37 25.21 -32.96
CA LYS A 604 -15.91 24.04 -32.23
C LYS A 604 -15.08 23.70 -31.00
N GLU A 605 -15.66 22.98 -30.04
CA GLU A 605 -14.84 22.41 -28.96
C GLU A 605 -13.86 21.34 -29.48
N PRO A 606 -12.65 21.24 -28.89
CA PRO A 606 -11.69 20.18 -29.19
C PRO A 606 -12.25 18.75 -29.08
N SER A 607 -11.76 17.88 -29.96
CA SER A 607 -12.06 16.44 -29.91
C SER A 607 -11.72 15.86 -28.53
N THR A 608 -12.61 15.02 -28.01
CA THR A 608 -12.45 14.44 -26.68
C THR A 608 -11.75 13.09 -26.75
N LEU A 609 -10.68 12.92 -25.99
CA LEU A 609 -9.94 11.65 -25.93
C LEU A 609 -10.88 10.49 -25.57
N PRO A 610 -10.76 9.33 -26.25
CA PRO A 610 -11.43 8.13 -25.82
C PRO A 610 -10.99 7.75 -24.41
N TYR A 611 -11.96 7.52 -23.54
CA TYR A 611 -11.75 7.03 -22.20
C TYR A 611 -12.49 5.72 -22.01
N VAL A 612 -11.93 4.85 -21.17
CA VAL A 612 -12.66 3.66 -20.71
C VAL A 612 -13.63 4.04 -19.60
N LEU A 613 -13.34 5.07 -18.79
CA LEU A 613 -14.12 5.37 -17.56
C LEU A 613 -15.14 6.51 -17.71
N PRO A 614 -16.46 6.25 -17.70
CA PRO A 614 -17.47 7.24 -17.35
C PRO A 614 -17.17 7.90 -15.99
N GLY A 615 -17.59 9.15 -15.84
CA GLY A 615 -17.38 9.92 -14.60
C GLY A 615 -15.93 10.38 -14.36
N VAL A 616 -14.92 9.59 -14.73
CA VAL A 616 -13.51 9.80 -14.34
C VAL A 616 -12.59 10.11 -15.53
N GLY A 617 -12.87 9.53 -16.69
CA GLY A 617 -12.14 9.78 -17.93
C GLY A 617 -10.69 9.30 -17.90
N SER A 618 -9.78 10.27 -17.87
CA SER A 618 -8.34 10.10 -18.05
C SER A 618 -7.53 10.21 -16.75
N ALA A 619 -8.17 10.50 -15.61
CA ALA A 619 -7.47 10.87 -14.37
C ALA A 619 -6.49 9.80 -13.87
N LEU A 620 -6.89 8.53 -13.83
CA LEU A 620 -6.02 7.44 -13.38
C LEU A 620 -4.81 7.20 -14.31
N SER A 621 -4.99 7.36 -15.62
CA SER A 621 -3.88 7.28 -16.60
C SER A 621 -2.87 8.42 -16.40
N LEU A 622 -3.37 9.63 -16.17
CA LEU A 622 -2.57 10.82 -15.88
C LEU A 622 -1.81 10.71 -14.55
N ILE A 623 -2.41 10.13 -13.51
CA ILE A 623 -1.76 9.94 -12.20
C ILE A 623 -0.72 8.82 -12.25
N ARG A 624 -1.01 7.71 -12.94
CA ARG A 624 -0.13 6.52 -12.98
C ARG A 624 1.10 6.69 -13.87
N ASN A 625 0.98 7.43 -14.98
CA ASN A 625 2.04 7.56 -15.99
C ASN A 625 1.88 8.88 -16.77
N PRO A 626 2.10 10.06 -16.16
CA PRO A 626 1.85 11.34 -16.83
C PRO A 626 2.64 11.50 -18.14
N HIS A 627 3.95 11.21 -18.16
CA HIS A 627 4.77 11.41 -19.36
C HIS A 627 4.39 10.45 -20.49
N GLY A 628 4.23 9.16 -20.18
CA GLY A 628 3.81 8.15 -21.16
C GLY A 628 2.37 8.36 -21.65
N PHE A 629 1.47 8.84 -20.78
CA PHE A 629 0.11 9.20 -21.16
C PHE A 629 0.12 10.35 -22.18
N PHE A 630 0.81 11.46 -21.90
CA PHE A 630 0.92 12.58 -22.84
C PHE A 630 1.61 12.19 -24.16
N ASN A 631 2.70 11.43 -24.12
CA ASN A 631 3.38 10.95 -25.33
C ASN A 631 2.45 10.08 -26.18
N SER A 632 1.68 9.18 -25.55
CA SER A 632 0.70 8.32 -26.23
C SER A 632 -0.49 9.08 -26.85
N ILE A 633 -0.65 10.37 -26.51
CA ILE A 633 -1.65 11.27 -27.06
C ILE A 633 -1.04 12.06 -28.23
N VAL A 634 0.07 12.79 -28.02
CA VAL A 634 0.64 13.67 -29.05
C VAL A 634 1.13 12.91 -30.28
N GLN A 635 1.57 11.65 -30.12
CA GLN A 635 1.91 10.77 -31.25
C GLN A 635 0.73 10.43 -32.18
N LYS A 636 -0.51 10.77 -31.79
CA LYS A 636 -1.73 10.48 -32.55
C LYS A 636 -2.39 11.72 -33.16
N VAL A 637 -1.96 12.93 -32.78
CA VAL A 637 -2.58 14.19 -33.20
C VAL A 637 -1.69 15.05 -34.10
N GLU A 638 -2.27 16.07 -34.74
CA GLU A 638 -1.52 17.07 -35.49
C GLU A 638 -0.82 18.05 -34.51
N ASN A 639 0.37 18.54 -34.86
CA ASN A 639 1.18 19.27 -33.87
C ASN A 639 0.59 20.64 -33.53
N GLY A 640 0.08 20.77 -32.30
CA GLY A 640 -0.62 21.94 -31.80
C GLY A 640 -2.11 21.70 -31.53
N GLU A 641 -2.71 20.67 -32.15
CA GLU A 641 -4.13 20.29 -32.03
C GLU A 641 -4.54 20.24 -30.54
N PRO A 642 -5.36 21.20 -30.02
CA PRO A 642 -5.81 21.14 -28.64
C PRO A 642 -6.67 19.90 -28.42
N ILE A 643 -6.62 19.29 -27.24
CA ILE A 643 -7.32 18.03 -26.97
C ILE A 643 -8.11 18.13 -25.67
N ARG A 644 -9.40 17.82 -25.70
CA ARG A 644 -10.20 17.73 -24.47
C ARG A 644 -10.03 16.35 -23.84
N MET A 645 -9.75 16.31 -22.54
CA MET A 645 -9.86 15.13 -21.70
C MET A 645 -10.85 15.38 -20.56
N ARG A 646 -11.36 14.29 -19.98
CA ARG A 646 -12.20 14.33 -18.78
C ARG A 646 -11.35 13.94 -17.57
N LEU A 647 -11.39 14.71 -16.49
CA LEU A 647 -10.66 14.46 -15.25
C LEU A 647 -11.66 14.54 -14.09
N GLY A 648 -12.34 13.42 -13.82
CA GLY A 648 -13.50 13.44 -12.95
C GLY A 648 -14.65 14.27 -13.56
N ASN A 649 -15.24 15.14 -12.74
CA ASN A 649 -16.36 16.00 -13.14
C ASN A 649 -15.97 17.28 -13.90
N VAL A 650 -14.67 17.55 -14.10
CA VAL A 650 -14.20 18.67 -14.95
C VAL A 650 -13.62 18.16 -16.26
N HIS A 651 -13.75 18.93 -17.33
CA HIS A 651 -12.89 18.74 -18.51
C HIS A 651 -11.60 19.51 -18.33
N ALA A 652 -10.57 19.05 -19.03
CA ALA A 652 -9.32 19.74 -19.15
C ALA A 652 -8.85 19.73 -20.61
N TYR A 653 -8.34 20.84 -21.10
CA TYR A 653 -7.76 20.95 -22.43
C TYR A 653 -6.24 20.77 -22.33
N LEU A 654 -5.71 19.70 -22.90
CA LEU A 654 -4.27 19.53 -23.12
C LEU A 654 -3.83 20.44 -24.26
N ILE A 655 -2.88 21.32 -23.95
CA ILE A 655 -2.32 22.27 -24.89
C ILE A 655 -0.86 21.92 -25.12
N HIS A 656 -0.50 21.69 -26.39
CA HIS A 656 0.86 21.51 -26.85
C HIS A 656 1.11 22.34 -28.11
N GLY A 657 2.31 22.25 -28.66
CA GLY A 657 2.72 23.02 -29.84
C GLY A 657 3.00 24.50 -29.55
N THR A 658 4.05 25.02 -30.20
CA THR A 658 4.61 26.36 -29.98
C THR A 658 3.55 27.47 -29.85
N ARG A 659 2.62 27.54 -30.81
CA ARG A 659 1.64 28.62 -30.97
C ARG A 659 0.64 28.67 -29.82
N ASN A 660 0.09 27.52 -29.48
CA ASN A 660 -1.13 27.45 -28.66
C ASN A 660 -0.80 27.59 -27.17
N VAL A 661 0.37 27.09 -26.74
CA VAL A 661 0.91 27.39 -25.40
C VAL A 661 1.20 28.90 -25.26
N GLN A 662 1.78 29.56 -26.27
CA GLN A 662 1.97 31.02 -26.22
C GLN A 662 0.64 31.80 -26.16
N GLN A 663 -0.38 31.37 -26.90
CA GLN A 663 -1.69 32.03 -26.89
C GLN A 663 -2.36 31.89 -25.51
N VAL A 664 -2.34 30.70 -24.90
CA VAL A 664 -2.82 30.48 -23.52
C VAL A 664 -2.12 31.39 -22.52
N PHE A 665 -0.79 31.58 -22.62
CA PHE A 665 -0.07 32.50 -21.73
C PHE A 665 -0.50 33.97 -21.94
N ARG A 666 -0.92 34.37 -23.15
CA ARG A 666 -1.46 35.71 -23.43
C ARG A 666 -2.88 35.89 -22.90
N CYS A 667 -3.71 34.85 -22.89
CA CYS A 667 -5.09 34.85 -22.36
C CYS A 667 -5.20 34.95 -20.82
N SER A 668 -4.24 35.58 -20.14
CA SER A 668 -4.14 35.60 -18.67
C SER A 668 -5.28 36.33 -17.94
N LYS A 669 -6.15 37.09 -18.62
CA LYS A 669 -7.38 37.67 -18.04
C LYS A 669 -8.51 36.64 -17.90
N GLU A 670 -8.53 35.66 -18.80
CA GLU A 670 -9.56 34.64 -18.91
C GLU A 670 -9.20 33.37 -18.11
N LEU A 671 -8.09 33.40 -17.37
CA LEU A 671 -7.46 32.24 -16.75
C LEU A 671 -7.03 32.56 -15.31
N THR A 672 -7.61 31.86 -14.32
CA THR A 672 -7.19 31.95 -12.91
C THR A 672 -6.28 30.78 -12.51
N PHE A 673 -5.41 31.04 -11.53
CA PHE A 673 -4.59 30.04 -10.83
C PHE A 673 -4.87 30.01 -9.32
N GLU A 674 -5.47 31.09 -8.78
CA GLU A 674 -5.70 31.36 -7.37
C GLU A 674 -6.57 30.27 -6.70
N GLU A 675 -7.62 29.77 -7.37
CA GLU A 675 -8.42 28.63 -6.89
C GLU A 675 -7.58 27.36 -6.66
N PHE A 676 -6.63 27.08 -7.58
CA PHE A 676 -5.74 25.93 -7.47
C PHE A 676 -4.71 26.13 -6.36
N ALA A 677 -4.14 27.35 -6.25
CA ALA A 677 -3.22 27.71 -5.16
C ALA A 677 -3.87 27.59 -3.78
N LEU A 678 -5.15 27.99 -3.65
CA LEU A 678 -5.92 27.84 -2.40
C LEU A 678 -6.17 26.37 -2.06
N ARG A 679 -6.54 25.54 -3.05
CA ARG A 679 -6.71 24.09 -2.88
C ARG A 679 -5.41 23.39 -2.45
N VAL A 680 -4.26 23.81 -3.00
CA VAL A 680 -2.94 23.35 -2.55
C VAL A 680 -2.70 23.75 -1.09
N ALA A 681 -2.99 24.99 -0.70
CA ALA A 681 -2.82 25.45 0.69
C ALA A 681 -3.70 24.66 1.68
N GLN A 682 -4.98 24.43 1.35
CA GLN A 682 -5.89 23.62 2.17
C GLN A 682 -5.43 22.17 2.33
N LYS A 683 -5.07 21.48 1.24
CA LYS A 683 -4.78 20.04 1.26
C LYS A 683 -3.34 19.73 1.69
N VAL A 684 -2.37 20.46 1.16
CA VAL A 684 -0.94 20.19 1.36
C VAL A 684 -0.38 20.93 2.57
N LYS A 685 -0.93 22.10 2.92
CA LYS A 685 -0.39 23.00 3.97
C LYS A 685 -1.34 23.20 5.16
N ARG A 686 -2.48 22.49 5.18
CA ARG A 686 -3.54 22.56 6.21
C ARG A 686 -4.04 23.98 6.54
N LEU A 687 -4.11 24.88 5.54
CA LEU A 687 -4.71 26.20 5.71
C LEU A 687 -6.07 26.08 6.43
N PRO A 688 -6.26 26.66 7.64
CA PRO A 688 -7.46 26.46 8.43
C PRO A 688 -8.73 26.90 7.68
N ALA A 689 -9.85 26.22 7.91
CA ALA A 689 -11.09 26.48 7.17
C ALA A 689 -11.55 27.95 7.25
N LYS A 690 -11.35 28.60 8.41
CA LYS A 690 -11.61 30.04 8.60
C LYS A 690 -10.75 30.91 7.68
N ASP A 691 -9.43 30.70 7.68
CA ASP A 691 -8.48 31.48 6.89
C ASP A 691 -8.62 31.20 5.39
N ALA A 692 -8.93 29.94 5.02
CA ALA A 692 -9.24 29.59 3.65
C ALA A 692 -10.55 30.24 3.16
N ALA A 693 -11.60 30.30 3.99
CA ALA A 693 -12.85 30.98 3.68
C ALA A 693 -12.73 32.52 3.66
N LEU A 694 -11.76 33.08 4.39
CA LEU A 694 -11.36 34.49 4.28
C LEU A 694 -10.71 34.76 2.92
N VAL A 695 -9.67 33.99 2.56
CA VAL A 695 -8.93 34.17 1.30
C VAL A 695 -9.79 33.82 0.07
N ALA A 696 -10.75 32.91 0.18
CA ALA A 696 -11.70 32.57 -0.89
C ALA A 696 -12.62 33.72 -1.31
N LYS A 697 -12.72 34.80 -0.53
CA LYS A 697 -13.50 36.00 -0.89
C LYS A 697 -12.82 36.84 -1.97
N ASP A 698 -11.48 36.80 -2.04
CA ASP A 698 -10.74 37.52 -3.08
C ASP A 698 -10.75 36.71 -4.40
N ILE A 699 -11.75 37.00 -5.22
CA ILE A 699 -11.87 36.51 -6.60
C ILE A 699 -11.30 37.52 -7.62
N SER A 700 -10.65 38.60 -7.16
CA SER A 700 -10.10 39.67 -8.00
C SER A 700 -8.75 39.33 -8.64
N GLY A 701 -8.08 38.28 -8.16
CA GLY A 701 -6.83 37.76 -8.72
C GLY A 701 -5.60 38.63 -8.46
N SER A 702 -4.43 38.08 -8.77
CA SER A 702 -3.11 38.68 -8.48
C SER A 702 -2.71 39.86 -9.40
N SER A 703 -3.41 40.06 -10.52
CA SER A 703 -3.11 41.10 -11.51
C SER A 703 -3.37 42.52 -10.99
N ARG A 704 -2.63 43.52 -11.50
CA ARG A 704 -2.79 44.93 -11.10
C ARG A 704 -4.22 45.42 -11.28
N LEU A 705 -4.76 45.28 -12.49
CA LEU A 705 -6.21 45.40 -12.74
C LEU A 705 -6.93 44.18 -12.13
N PRO A 706 -8.02 44.39 -11.37
CA PRO A 706 -8.77 43.28 -10.79
C PRO A 706 -9.60 42.54 -11.86
N LEU A 707 -9.85 41.26 -11.60
CA LEU A 707 -10.67 40.36 -12.43
C LEU A 707 -12.18 40.49 -12.17
N THR A 708 -12.57 41.22 -11.12
CA THR A 708 -13.92 41.51 -10.64
C THR A 708 -13.95 42.89 -10.00
N GLU A 709 -15.11 43.54 -9.88
CA GLU A 709 -15.20 44.75 -9.06
C GLU A 709 -14.99 44.38 -7.57
N THR A 710 -13.91 44.90 -6.98
CA THR A 710 -13.44 44.53 -5.64
C THR A 710 -12.59 45.68 -5.12
N ARG A 711 -12.81 46.11 -3.87
CA ARG A 711 -12.09 47.25 -3.27
C ARG A 711 -10.64 46.86 -3.00
N GLU A 712 -9.68 47.76 -3.20
CA GLU A 712 -8.24 47.41 -3.12
C GLU A 712 -7.83 46.88 -1.74
N GLU A 713 -8.50 47.32 -0.67
CA GLU A 713 -8.31 46.82 0.70
C GLU A 713 -8.77 45.38 0.93
N ASP A 714 -9.54 44.76 0.02
CA ASP A 714 -9.99 43.37 0.10
C ASP A 714 -9.09 42.39 -0.70
N ARG A 715 -8.11 42.88 -1.47
CA ARG A 715 -7.40 42.11 -2.51
C ARG A 715 -6.12 41.40 -2.01
N ILE A 716 -6.32 40.35 -1.22
CA ILE A 716 -5.25 39.53 -0.62
C ILE A 716 -4.26 38.98 -1.67
N TRP A 717 -4.74 38.42 -2.78
CA TRP A 717 -3.88 37.85 -3.84
C TRP A 717 -3.07 38.92 -4.56
N ARG A 718 -3.66 40.10 -4.79
CA ARG A 718 -2.94 41.26 -5.33
C ARG A 718 -1.83 41.69 -4.39
N LYS A 719 -2.10 41.79 -3.09
CA LYS A 719 -1.11 42.24 -2.10
C LYS A 719 0.05 41.26 -1.94
N PHE A 720 -0.20 39.95 -1.93
CA PHE A 720 0.87 38.95 -1.95
C PHE A 720 1.72 39.06 -3.22
N HIS A 721 1.09 39.25 -4.39
CA HIS A 721 1.81 39.39 -5.65
C HIS A 721 2.62 40.69 -5.74
N GLU A 722 2.12 41.80 -5.20
CA GLU A 722 2.85 43.07 -5.10
C GLU A 722 4.15 42.91 -4.27
N ILE A 723 4.08 42.24 -3.12
CA ILE A 723 5.27 41.95 -2.29
C ILE A 723 6.27 41.09 -3.09
N TYR A 724 5.80 40.12 -3.86
CA TYR A 724 6.68 39.33 -4.73
C TYR A 724 7.23 40.12 -5.93
N GLU A 725 6.48 41.09 -6.51
CA GLU A 725 6.98 42.02 -7.53
C GLU A 725 8.15 42.85 -6.98
N SER A 726 7.98 43.44 -5.80
CA SER A 726 8.98 44.29 -5.14
C SER A 726 10.29 43.56 -4.84
N HIS A 727 10.22 42.37 -4.24
CA HIS A 727 11.40 41.71 -3.68
C HIS A 727 12.00 40.60 -4.56
N LEU A 728 11.21 39.93 -5.42
CA LEU A 728 11.67 38.75 -6.17
C LEU A 728 11.80 38.97 -7.69
N ILE A 729 11.34 40.11 -8.21
CA ILE A 729 11.45 40.45 -9.65
C ILE A 729 12.45 41.58 -9.89
N GLY A 730 12.44 42.63 -9.06
CA GLY A 730 13.35 43.78 -9.15
C GLY A 730 14.82 43.40 -8.96
N ALA A 731 15.70 43.87 -9.86
CA ALA A 731 17.09 43.44 -9.90
C ALA A 731 17.85 43.65 -8.58
N ASN A 732 17.68 44.80 -7.93
CA ASN A 732 18.40 45.15 -6.69
C ASN A 732 17.98 44.25 -5.50
N ALA A 733 16.67 44.10 -5.26
CA ALA A 733 16.17 43.28 -4.15
C ALA A 733 16.50 41.78 -4.35
N VAL A 734 16.48 41.31 -5.59
CA VAL A 734 16.93 39.97 -5.94
C VAL A 734 18.43 39.78 -5.66
N SER A 735 19.27 40.76 -5.98
CA SER A 735 20.72 40.68 -5.68
C SER A 735 20.96 40.69 -4.17
N ALA A 736 20.32 41.58 -3.41
CA ALA A 736 20.46 41.62 -1.94
C ALA A 736 20.04 40.29 -1.26
N LEU A 737 18.94 39.67 -1.72
CA LEU A 737 18.56 38.34 -1.21
C LEU A 737 19.55 37.23 -1.65
N THR A 738 20.19 37.39 -2.81
CA THR A 738 21.24 36.47 -3.29
C THR A 738 22.54 36.64 -2.49
N GLU A 739 22.91 37.87 -2.11
CA GLU A 739 24.09 38.18 -1.28
C GLU A 739 23.92 37.53 0.11
N LEU A 740 22.76 37.69 0.74
CA LEU A 740 22.40 37.00 1.99
C LEU A 740 22.42 35.46 1.89
N PHE A 741 22.05 34.91 0.73
CA PHE A 741 22.18 33.48 0.44
C PHE A 741 23.65 33.07 0.27
N ILE A 742 24.47 33.84 -0.46
CA ILE A 742 25.90 33.56 -0.66
C ILE A 742 26.62 33.54 0.69
N ASP A 743 26.44 34.58 1.51
CA ASP A 743 27.05 34.66 2.85
C ASP A 743 26.69 33.45 3.71
N THR A 744 25.41 33.08 3.75
CA THR A 744 24.96 31.93 4.55
C THR A 744 25.39 30.59 3.94
N MET A 745 25.52 30.49 2.62
CA MET A 745 26.05 29.30 1.96
C MET A 745 27.56 29.16 2.23
N ILE A 746 28.31 30.25 2.35
CA ILE A 746 29.71 30.25 2.78
C ILE A 746 29.82 29.83 4.26
N ASP A 747 28.93 30.29 5.14
CA ASP A 747 28.83 29.81 6.54
C ASP A 747 28.59 28.28 6.59
N GLU A 748 27.61 27.78 5.84
CA GLU A 748 27.22 26.36 5.84
C GLU A 748 28.32 25.47 5.24
N LEU A 749 28.87 25.84 4.07
CA LEU A 749 30.06 25.18 3.50
C LEU A 749 31.30 25.36 4.40
N GLY A 750 31.29 26.34 5.31
CA GLY A 750 32.23 26.53 6.42
C GLY A 750 32.40 25.28 7.28
N THR A 751 31.31 24.54 7.50
CA THR A 751 31.27 23.38 8.41
C THR A 751 31.78 22.07 7.79
N ALA A 752 31.70 21.94 6.47
CA ALA A 752 31.99 20.70 5.73
C ALA A 752 33.49 20.46 5.49
N ALA A 753 33.89 19.19 5.47
CA ALA A 753 35.25 18.69 5.17
C ALA A 753 36.38 19.33 6.01
N THR A 754 36.08 19.77 7.24
CA THR A 754 36.99 20.50 8.13
C THR A 754 38.12 19.66 8.75
N GLN A 755 37.94 18.33 8.83
CA GLN A 755 38.91 17.40 9.44
C GLN A 755 39.70 16.58 8.40
N GLY A 756 39.50 16.83 7.11
CA GLY A 756 40.09 16.06 6.01
C GLY A 756 39.04 15.66 4.95
N PRO A 757 39.40 14.82 3.97
CA PRO A 757 38.49 14.37 2.93
C PRO A 757 37.33 13.53 3.49
N ILE A 758 36.11 13.76 2.99
CA ILE A 758 34.89 13.03 3.36
C ILE A 758 34.22 12.42 2.12
N GLU A 759 33.46 11.33 2.26
CA GLU A 759 32.56 10.85 1.18
C GLU A 759 31.13 11.33 1.46
N ILE A 760 30.47 11.92 0.44
CA ILE A 760 29.12 12.51 0.51
C ILE A 760 28.31 12.22 -0.75
N GLY A 761 26.98 12.15 -0.63
CA GLY A 761 26.05 12.25 -1.76
C GLY A 761 25.79 13.71 -2.14
N ILE A 762 25.72 14.04 -3.43
CA ILE A 762 25.50 15.42 -3.89
C ILE A 762 24.09 15.92 -3.54
N ASP A 763 23.06 15.11 -3.79
CA ASP A 763 21.67 15.48 -3.52
C ASP A 763 21.39 15.53 -2.00
N GLU A 764 21.95 14.61 -1.22
CA GLU A 764 21.90 14.65 0.25
C GLU A 764 22.59 15.91 0.82
N PHE A 765 23.82 16.22 0.37
CA PHE A 765 24.59 17.37 0.81
C PHE A 765 23.89 18.70 0.50
N MET A 766 23.29 18.83 -0.69
CA MET A 766 22.53 20.02 -1.08
C MET A 766 21.20 20.13 -0.31
N LYS A 767 20.52 19.01 -0.06
CA LYS A 767 19.32 18.98 0.81
C LYS A 767 19.58 19.43 2.24
N HIS A 768 20.80 19.26 2.74
CA HIS A 768 21.20 19.78 4.05
C HIS A 768 21.65 21.25 3.95
N HIS A 769 22.82 21.53 3.38
CA HIS A 769 23.46 22.85 3.47
C HIS A 769 22.75 23.94 2.65
N MET A 770 22.35 23.64 1.40
CA MET A 770 21.67 24.63 0.56
C MET A 770 20.26 24.93 1.09
N PHE A 771 19.57 23.94 1.68
CA PHE A 771 18.30 24.17 2.37
C PHE A 771 18.45 25.11 3.55
N ARG A 772 19.48 24.89 4.39
CA ARG A 772 19.77 25.74 5.55
C ARG A 772 20.10 27.17 5.11
N ALA A 773 21.01 27.33 4.14
CA ALA A 773 21.38 28.65 3.60
C ALA A 773 20.20 29.41 2.98
N SER A 774 19.43 28.77 2.08
CA SER A 774 18.24 29.38 1.43
C SER A 774 17.17 29.76 2.46
N THR A 775 16.91 28.87 3.41
CA THR A 775 15.88 29.08 4.44
C THR A 775 16.30 30.16 5.45
N ILE A 776 17.58 30.30 5.78
CA ILE A 776 18.09 31.41 6.63
C ILE A 776 18.06 32.76 5.88
N ALA A 777 18.47 32.80 4.61
CA ALA A 777 18.40 34.02 3.80
C ALA A 777 16.95 34.52 3.66
N LEU A 778 16.01 33.58 3.42
CA LEU A 778 14.59 33.88 3.32
C LEU A 778 13.95 34.25 4.67
N ALA A 779 14.10 33.38 5.69
CA ALA A 779 13.27 33.34 6.89
C ALA A 779 14.04 33.58 8.20
N GLY A 780 15.36 33.73 8.18
CA GLY A 780 16.18 34.11 9.33
C GLY A 780 16.77 32.92 10.06
N ARG A 781 17.72 33.18 10.98
CA ARG A 781 18.40 32.09 11.71
C ARG A 781 17.49 31.42 12.74
N LYS A 782 16.52 32.16 13.30
CA LYS A 782 15.61 31.67 14.37
C LYS A 782 14.70 30.50 13.99
N VAL A 783 14.47 30.22 12.71
CA VAL A 783 13.71 29.02 12.30
C VAL A 783 14.42 27.71 12.70
N PHE A 784 15.76 27.70 12.74
CA PHE A 784 16.57 26.54 13.17
C PHE A 784 16.85 26.52 14.68
N ASP A 785 16.66 27.63 15.40
CA ASP A 785 16.62 27.64 16.87
C ASP A 785 15.38 26.92 17.41
N VAL A 786 14.27 26.92 16.65
CA VAL A 786 13.02 26.21 16.98
C VAL A 786 13.11 24.71 16.67
N ASP A 787 13.76 24.34 15.57
CA ASP A 787 13.97 22.95 15.16
C ASP A 787 15.25 22.82 14.32
N PRO A 788 16.38 22.38 14.92
CA PRO A 788 17.63 22.17 14.21
C PRO A 788 17.53 21.18 13.05
N ASN A 789 16.57 20.25 13.11
CA ASN A 789 16.37 19.16 12.14
C ASN A 789 15.32 19.51 11.08
N PHE A 790 14.88 20.77 10.99
CA PHE A 790 13.80 21.21 10.09
C PHE A 790 14.03 20.83 8.62
N ALA A 791 15.29 20.73 8.17
CA ALA A 791 15.65 20.29 6.82
C ALA A 791 15.16 18.86 6.53
N ASP A 792 15.44 17.91 7.41
CA ASP A 792 15.12 16.49 7.19
C ASP A 792 13.61 16.27 7.19
N VAL A 793 12.92 16.89 8.15
CA VAL A 793 11.45 16.90 8.24
C VAL A 793 10.83 17.54 7.00
N PHE A 794 11.41 18.64 6.48
CA PHE A 794 10.93 19.29 5.28
C PHE A 794 11.00 18.37 4.04
N TRP A 795 12.08 17.61 3.87
CA TRP A 795 12.22 16.71 2.72
C TRP A 795 11.26 15.52 2.79
N ASP A 796 10.96 15.02 3.99
CA ASP A 796 9.91 14.03 4.24
C ASP A 796 8.50 14.54 3.89
N TYR A 797 8.23 15.81 4.16
CA TYR A 797 7.00 16.49 3.72
C TYR A 797 6.96 16.66 2.19
N ASP A 798 8.08 17.03 1.57
CA ASP A 798 8.16 17.21 0.12
C ASP A 798 8.03 15.88 -0.66
N GLU A 799 8.49 14.75 -0.12
CA GLU A 799 8.34 13.42 -0.76
C GLU A 799 6.90 13.16 -1.15
N ASP A 800 6.00 13.34 -0.18
CA ASP A 800 4.59 13.00 -0.23
C ASP A 800 3.70 14.17 -0.73
N PHE A 801 4.28 15.25 -1.28
CA PHE A 801 3.54 16.43 -1.77
C PHE A 801 2.38 16.07 -2.71
N MET A 802 2.62 15.21 -3.70
CA MET A 802 1.60 14.81 -4.69
C MET A 802 0.49 13.96 -4.04
N PRO A 803 0.78 12.94 -3.23
CA PRO A 803 -0.19 12.33 -2.33
C PRO A 803 -1.01 13.35 -1.53
N LEU A 804 -0.38 14.25 -0.77
CA LEU A 804 -1.07 15.25 0.05
C LEU A 804 -2.01 16.12 -0.80
N LEU A 805 -1.62 16.50 -2.02
CA LEU A 805 -2.41 17.32 -2.95
C LEU A 805 -3.65 16.59 -3.49
N TYR A 806 -3.53 15.30 -3.82
CA TYR A 806 -4.68 14.48 -4.19
C TYR A 806 -5.65 14.24 -3.02
N GLY A 807 -5.30 14.69 -1.81
CA GLY A 807 -6.06 14.43 -0.59
C GLY A 807 -5.82 13.03 -0.05
N ILE A 808 -4.66 12.43 -0.34
CA ILE A 808 -4.33 11.10 0.16
C ILE A 808 -4.34 11.11 1.69
N PRO A 809 -4.96 10.09 2.32
CA PRO A 809 -5.07 9.90 3.76
C PRO A 809 -3.84 10.16 4.63
N LYS A 810 -4.06 10.49 5.92
CA LYS A 810 -2.98 10.46 6.93
C LYS A 810 -2.41 9.06 7.19
N PHE A 811 -3.21 8.05 7.53
CA PHE A 811 -2.68 6.73 7.93
C PHE A 811 -1.87 6.00 6.80
N LEU A 812 -2.08 6.38 5.53
CA LEU A 812 -1.45 5.82 4.31
C LEU A 812 -0.47 6.77 3.58
N CYS A 813 -0.31 7.97 4.13
CA CYS A 813 0.69 8.98 3.81
C CYS A 813 1.29 9.41 5.15
N ARG A 814 1.60 8.42 6.01
CA ARG A 814 1.89 8.64 7.45
C ARG A 814 3.20 9.42 7.62
N LYS A 815 4.20 9.16 6.76
CA LYS A 815 5.46 9.90 6.66
C LYS A 815 5.18 11.38 6.34
N GLY A 816 4.72 11.69 5.13
CA GLY A 816 4.44 13.06 4.68
C GLY A 816 3.41 13.81 5.50
N SER A 817 2.37 13.14 6.00
CA SER A 817 1.35 13.80 6.85
C SER A 817 1.89 14.15 8.23
N ASN A 818 2.74 13.33 8.84
CA ASN A 818 3.41 13.69 10.09
C ASN A 818 4.47 14.76 9.86
N ALA A 819 5.29 14.62 8.82
CA ALA A 819 6.31 15.59 8.45
C ALA A 819 5.69 16.98 8.15
N ARG A 820 4.61 17.04 7.36
CA ARG A 820 3.80 18.26 7.17
C ARG A 820 3.32 18.85 8.48
N ASP A 821 2.74 18.03 9.35
CA ASP A 821 2.20 18.49 10.63
C ASP A 821 3.32 19.06 11.52
N LYS A 822 4.52 18.47 11.50
CA LYS A 822 5.72 18.96 12.21
C LYS A 822 6.33 20.22 11.57
N CYS A 823 6.44 20.30 10.25
CA CYS A 823 6.89 21.52 9.57
C CYS A 823 5.97 22.72 9.87
N LEU A 824 4.65 22.49 9.97
CA LEU A 824 3.69 23.52 10.37
C LEU A 824 3.88 23.95 11.83
N GLU A 825 4.17 23.02 12.75
CA GLU A 825 4.51 23.33 14.15
C GLU A 825 5.79 24.17 14.24
N THR A 826 6.86 23.75 13.55
CA THR A 826 8.15 24.46 13.54
C THR A 826 7.99 25.88 12.96
N VAL A 827 7.33 26.04 11.81
CA VAL A 827 7.08 27.36 11.22
C VAL A 827 6.14 28.21 12.09
N LYS A 828 5.17 27.60 12.80
CA LYS A 828 4.31 28.32 13.75
C LYS A 828 5.10 28.86 14.95
N GLY A 829 5.95 28.03 15.57
CA GLY A 829 6.80 28.44 16.69
C GLY A 829 7.80 29.52 16.29
N TYR A 830 8.38 29.41 15.09
CA TYR A 830 9.24 30.42 14.47
C TYR A 830 8.51 31.77 14.33
N LEU A 831 7.30 31.79 13.74
CA LEU A 831 6.53 33.03 13.59
C LEU A 831 6.15 33.64 14.95
N ASP A 832 5.69 32.83 15.90
CA ASP A 832 5.29 33.29 17.23
C ASP A 832 6.47 33.92 17.99
N GLN A 833 7.63 33.25 18.02
CA GLN A 833 8.85 33.81 18.58
C GLN A 833 9.32 35.08 17.84
N GLY A 834 9.20 35.12 16.52
CA GLY A 834 9.51 36.33 15.75
C GLY A 834 8.66 37.53 16.17
N TRP A 835 7.34 37.34 16.32
CA TRP A 835 6.42 38.38 16.74
C TRP A 835 6.68 38.90 18.16
N GLN A 836 7.16 38.02 19.06
CA GLN A 836 7.50 38.35 20.44
C GLN A 836 8.87 39.01 20.62
N ASN A 837 9.88 38.60 19.83
CA ASN A 837 11.28 38.99 20.03
C ASN A 837 11.76 40.16 19.15
N LEU A 838 11.06 40.49 18.06
CA LEU A 838 11.42 41.63 17.21
C LEU A 838 10.91 42.94 17.81
N ASP A 839 11.80 43.92 18.00
CA ASP A 839 11.38 45.32 18.15
C ASP A 839 10.85 45.83 16.81
N TRP A 840 9.54 45.68 16.61
CA TRP A 840 8.81 46.11 15.42
C TRP A 840 8.94 47.62 15.16
N ARG A 841 9.13 48.43 16.20
CA ARG A 841 9.28 49.88 16.05
C ARG A 841 10.67 50.20 15.53
N ALA A 842 11.73 49.71 16.19
CA ALA A 842 13.09 49.91 15.72
C ALA A 842 13.29 49.30 14.32
N CYS A 843 12.72 48.12 14.04
CA CYS A 843 12.76 47.49 12.73
C CYS A 843 12.00 48.30 11.66
N HIS A 844 10.92 49.00 12.00
CA HIS A 844 10.22 49.89 11.05
C HIS A 844 11.00 51.18 10.81
N GLU A 845 11.57 51.78 11.85
CA GLU A 845 12.38 53.01 11.76
C GLU A 845 13.72 52.77 11.02
N GLN A 846 14.35 51.60 11.18
CA GLN A 846 15.59 51.22 10.49
C GLN A 846 15.36 50.59 9.11
N ASN A 847 14.19 49.96 8.90
CA ASN A 847 13.76 49.32 7.65
C ASN A 847 14.77 48.34 7.00
N PRO A 848 15.46 47.46 7.77
CA PRO A 848 16.54 46.61 7.26
C PRO A 848 16.04 45.58 6.27
N ASP A 849 16.89 45.21 5.31
CA ASP A 849 16.57 44.18 4.31
C ASP A 849 16.63 42.76 4.89
N TRP A 850 17.43 42.52 5.94
CA TRP A 850 17.43 41.26 6.70
C TRP A 850 17.64 41.49 8.21
N GLU A 851 17.00 40.67 9.07
CA GLU A 851 17.34 40.52 10.49
C GLU A 851 17.07 39.08 10.99
N PRO A 852 17.64 38.62 12.13
CA PRO A 852 17.68 37.20 12.48
C PRO A 852 16.33 36.50 12.76
N ASN A 853 15.27 37.23 13.12
CA ASN A 853 14.03 36.69 13.67
C ASN A 853 13.00 36.35 12.58
N PHE A 854 12.86 37.17 11.53
CA PHE A 854 12.04 36.86 10.35
C PHE A 854 12.85 36.70 9.05
N GLY A 855 14.14 36.99 9.06
CA GLY A 855 15.00 36.87 7.87
C GLY A 855 14.81 38.04 6.93
N SER A 856 14.34 37.77 5.72
CA SER A 856 14.18 38.78 4.67
C SER A 856 13.00 39.74 4.95
N LYS A 857 13.13 40.96 4.44
CA LYS A 857 12.09 42.00 4.43
C LYS A 857 10.80 41.56 3.73
N LEU A 858 10.92 40.72 2.69
CA LEU A 858 9.78 40.05 2.05
C LEU A 858 8.94 39.25 3.07
N VAL A 859 9.56 38.56 4.03
CA VAL A 859 8.82 37.82 5.05
C VAL A 859 8.16 38.77 6.04
N ARG A 860 8.87 39.78 6.57
CA ARG A 860 8.27 40.78 7.49
C ARG A 860 7.07 41.49 6.88
N GLU A 861 7.19 42.04 5.67
CA GLU A 861 6.08 42.72 4.98
C GLU A 861 4.89 41.79 4.74
N ARG A 862 5.17 40.51 4.44
CA ARG A 862 4.16 39.50 4.19
C ARG A 862 3.43 39.06 5.46
N GLU A 863 4.13 38.90 6.59
CA GLU A 863 3.53 38.55 7.88
C GLU A 863 2.65 39.68 8.44
N VAL A 864 3.11 40.94 8.32
CA VAL A 864 2.33 42.15 8.67
C VAL A 864 1.10 42.28 7.77
N ALA A 865 1.24 42.02 6.46
CA ALA A 865 0.10 42.03 5.55
C ALA A 865 -0.95 40.96 5.92
N MET A 866 -0.52 39.72 6.21
CA MET A 866 -1.43 38.64 6.60
C MET A 866 -2.14 38.92 7.93
N GLU A 867 -1.44 39.51 8.91
CA GLU A 867 -2.06 39.97 10.16
C GLU A 867 -3.15 41.00 9.91
N LYS A 868 -2.86 42.02 9.10
CA LYS A 868 -3.80 43.10 8.76
C LYS A 868 -5.07 42.57 8.08
N TYR A 869 -4.97 41.49 7.30
CA TYR A 869 -6.14 40.82 6.70
C TYR A 869 -6.93 39.94 7.69
N GLY A 870 -6.41 39.70 8.90
CA GLY A 870 -7.05 38.87 9.93
C GLY A 870 -6.81 37.37 9.76
N ILE A 871 -5.77 36.97 9.02
CA ILE A 871 -5.35 35.57 8.87
C ILE A 871 -4.71 35.09 10.18
N GLY A 872 -5.25 34.02 10.77
CA GLY A 872 -4.77 33.47 12.03
C GLY A 872 -3.34 32.92 11.94
N LEU A 873 -2.64 32.80 13.08
CA LEU A 873 -1.25 32.34 13.15
C LEU A 873 -1.03 30.98 12.44
N ASP A 874 -1.95 30.02 12.58
CA ASP A 874 -1.93 28.75 11.85
C ASP A 874 -2.06 28.92 10.33
N GLY A 875 -2.89 29.87 9.88
CA GLY A 875 -3.00 30.25 8.47
C GLY A 875 -1.72 30.92 7.94
N ARG A 876 -1.11 31.80 8.74
CA ARG A 876 0.19 32.42 8.43
C ARG A 876 1.29 31.36 8.32
N ALA A 877 1.38 30.43 9.27
CA ALA A 877 2.32 29.31 9.23
C ALA A 877 2.12 28.41 8.00
N SER A 878 0.88 28.06 7.66
CA SER A 878 0.52 27.37 6.41
C SER A 878 1.05 28.10 5.16
N PHE A 879 0.87 29.42 5.10
CA PHE A 879 1.33 30.22 3.99
C PHE A 879 2.86 30.37 3.95
N GLN A 880 3.51 30.53 5.10
CA GLN A 880 4.96 30.73 5.22
C GLN A 880 5.75 29.43 4.99
N MET A 881 5.29 28.29 5.50
CA MET A 881 5.78 26.96 5.08
C MET A 881 5.58 26.79 3.57
N GLY A 882 4.51 27.37 3.02
CA GLY A 882 4.27 27.42 1.58
C GLY A 882 5.27 28.25 0.77
N LEU A 883 5.92 29.24 1.38
CA LEU A 883 6.97 30.07 0.77
C LEU A 883 8.34 29.36 0.87
N ILE A 884 8.67 28.81 2.04
CA ILE A 884 9.85 27.96 2.27
C ILE A 884 9.85 26.73 1.33
N TRP A 885 8.68 26.16 1.05
CA TRP A 885 8.54 25.12 0.03
C TRP A 885 8.79 25.63 -1.40
N SER A 886 8.37 26.85 -1.71
CA SER A 886 8.46 27.40 -3.07
C SER A 886 9.88 27.78 -3.50
N ILE A 887 10.75 28.13 -2.53
CA ILE A 887 12.17 28.45 -2.78
C ILE A 887 12.98 27.13 -2.92
N ASN A 888 12.88 26.24 -1.93
CA ASN A 888 13.72 25.04 -1.82
C ASN A 888 13.40 23.92 -2.81
N SER A 889 12.13 23.50 -2.94
CA SER A 889 11.76 22.23 -3.59
C SER A 889 11.99 22.14 -5.11
N ASN A 890 12.43 23.22 -5.75
CA ASN A 890 12.86 23.22 -7.14
C ASN A 890 14.33 23.64 -7.30
N ALA A 891 14.81 24.61 -6.52
CA ALA A 891 16.18 25.09 -6.62
C ALA A 891 17.22 24.03 -6.21
N ILE A 892 16.97 23.31 -5.12
CA ILE A 892 17.93 22.34 -4.58
C ILE A 892 18.07 21.13 -5.50
N PRO A 893 16.99 20.42 -5.92
CA PRO A 893 17.12 19.34 -6.90
C PRO A 893 17.74 19.78 -8.23
N MET A 894 17.48 21.02 -8.69
CA MET A 894 18.11 21.55 -9.90
C MET A 894 19.62 21.76 -9.73
N THR A 895 20.06 22.22 -8.55
CA THR A 895 21.47 22.32 -8.17
C THR A 895 22.13 20.94 -8.15
N SER A 896 21.49 19.94 -7.52
CA SER A 896 21.94 18.53 -7.54
C SER A 896 22.12 18.02 -8.97
N TRP A 897 21.13 18.20 -9.84
CA TRP A 897 21.20 17.79 -11.25
C TRP A 897 22.34 18.48 -12.00
N ILE A 898 22.53 19.79 -11.84
CA ILE A 898 23.60 20.54 -12.51
C ILE A 898 24.97 20.00 -12.09
N ILE A 899 25.20 19.81 -10.79
CA ILE A 899 26.48 19.31 -10.27
C ILE A 899 26.74 17.87 -10.77
N ILE A 900 25.73 16.99 -10.73
CA ILE A 900 25.85 15.61 -11.21
C ILE A 900 26.11 15.54 -12.73
N GLU A 901 25.41 16.34 -13.54
CA GLU A 901 25.63 16.38 -15.00
C GLU A 901 26.97 17.03 -15.39
N ILE A 902 27.54 17.90 -14.56
CA ILE A 902 28.90 18.43 -14.74
C ILE A 902 29.94 17.37 -14.35
N LEU A 903 29.87 16.82 -13.13
CA LEU A 903 30.87 15.89 -12.60
C LEU A 903 30.95 14.58 -13.38
N ARG A 904 29.85 14.09 -13.96
CA ARG A 904 29.85 12.89 -14.83
C ARG A 904 30.48 13.13 -16.22
N ARG A 905 31.02 14.32 -16.50
CA ARG A 905 31.68 14.70 -17.76
C ARG A 905 32.97 15.50 -17.48
N PRO A 906 34.13 14.84 -17.31
CA PRO A 906 35.38 15.51 -16.92
C PRO A 906 35.78 16.74 -17.76
N GLU A 907 35.61 16.66 -19.09
CA GLU A 907 35.89 17.79 -20.01
C GLU A 907 34.97 19.02 -19.78
N ILE A 908 33.74 18.79 -19.31
CA ILE A 908 32.81 19.85 -18.94
C ILE A 908 33.15 20.38 -17.56
N PHE A 909 33.45 19.50 -16.59
CA PHE A 909 33.84 19.90 -15.24
C PHE A 909 35.06 20.82 -15.26
N LYS A 910 36.13 20.47 -15.99
CA LYS A 910 37.32 21.33 -16.12
C LYS A 910 36.97 22.72 -16.67
N ARG A 911 36.17 22.80 -17.73
CA ARG A 911 35.75 24.07 -18.34
C ARG A 911 34.81 24.89 -17.45
N ILE A 912 34.01 24.23 -16.60
CA ILE A 912 33.23 24.90 -15.56
C ILE A 912 34.16 25.45 -14.46
N GLN A 913 35.21 24.73 -14.05
CA GLN A 913 36.20 25.25 -13.08
C GLN A 913 36.92 26.49 -13.63
N GLU A 914 37.24 26.50 -14.94
CA GLU A 914 37.77 27.68 -15.64
C GLU A 914 36.78 28.87 -15.60
N GLU A 915 35.47 28.65 -15.83
CA GLU A 915 34.44 29.68 -15.70
C GLU A 915 34.25 30.16 -14.24
N VAL A 916 34.19 29.23 -13.27
CA VAL A 916 34.08 29.51 -11.82
C VAL A 916 35.20 30.44 -11.36
N ALA A 917 36.43 30.20 -11.79
CA ALA A 917 37.59 31.00 -11.43
C ALA A 917 37.56 32.45 -11.98
N THR A 918 36.62 32.80 -12.88
CA THR A 918 36.43 34.17 -13.37
C THR A 918 35.36 34.97 -12.62
N VAL A 919 34.58 34.33 -11.74
CA VAL A 919 33.47 34.96 -11.00
C VAL A 919 33.55 34.79 -9.48
N PHE A 920 34.36 33.85 -8.99
CA PHE A 920 34.64 33.68 -7.57
C PHE A 920 35.92 34.40 -7.17
N ASP A 921 35.80 35.41 -6.31
CA ASP A 921 36.94 36.05 -5.68
C ASP A 921 37.44 35.18 -4.52
N LYS A 922 38.73 34.83 -4.52
CA LYS A 922 39.33 33.97 -3.50
C LYS A 922 39.62 34.69 -2.19
N ASP A 923 39.82 36.01 -2.23
CA ASP A 923 40.21 36.80 -1.07
C ASP A 923 38.98 37.20 -0.25
N THR A 924 37.90 37.64 -0.91
CA THR A 924 36.62 37.93 -0.25
C THR A 924 35.68 36.74 -0.13
N LYS A 925 35.92 35.66 -0.89
CA LYS A 925 35.06 34.47 -1.06
C LYS A 925 33.68 34.75 -1.69
N GLN A 926 33.50 35.95 -2.25
CA GLN A 926 32.24 36.37 -2.89
C GLN A 926 32.15 35.92 -4.34
N VAL A 927 30.91 35.92 -4.87
CA VAL A 927 30.61 35.63 -6.28
C VAL A 927 30.15 36.90 -6.98
N ASP A 928 30.77 37.29 -8.09
CA ASP A 928 30.24 38.34 -8.97
C ASP A 928 28.95 37.87 -9.63
N ILE A 929 27.83 38.18 -9.00
CA ILE A 929 26.46 37.88 -9.45
C ILE A 929 26.17 38.49 -10.85
N VAL A 930 26.86 39.57 -11.25
CA VAL A 930 26.69 40.23 -12.56
C VAL A 930 27.45 39.47 -13.66
N ALA A 931 28.64 38.94 -13.38
CA ALA A 931 29.40 38.08 -14.29
C ALA A 931 28.85 36.64 -14.33
N LEU A 932 28.42 36.08 -13.19
CA LEU A 932 27.76 34.77 -13.06
C LEU A 932 26.61 34.58 -14.07
N LYS A 933 25.79 35.62 -14.25
CA LYS A 933 24.66 35.64 -15.20
C LYS A 933 25.09 35.60 -16.68
N LYS A 934 26.39 35.73 -16.99
CA LYS A 934 27.00 35.77 -18.34
C LYS A 934 27.86 34.54 -18.67
N LEU A 935 28.24 33.71 -17.69
CA LEU A 935 29.08 32.52 -17.89
C LEU A 935 28.48 31.53 -18.92
N PRO A 936 29.07 31.36 -20.12
CA PRO A 936 28.35 30.75 -21.23
C PRO A 936 28.07 29.25 -21.05
N LEU A 937 29.03 28.46 -20.57
CA LEU A 937 28.86 27.01 -20.39
C LEU A 937 27.97 26.72 -19.19
N LEU A 938 28.23 27.34 -18.03
CA LEU A 938 27.42 27.13 -16.84
C LEU A 938 25.94 27.54 -17.06
N ASN A 939 25.69 28.65 -17.75
CA ASN A 939 24.33 29.05 -18.10
C ASN A 939 23.69 28.10 -19.14
N SER A 940 24.46 27.53 -20.06
CA SER A 940 23.95 26.54 -21.03
C SER A 940 23.60 25.20 -20.37
N VAL A 941 24.45 24.70 -19.46
CA VAL A 941 24.19 23.51 -18.62
C VAL A 941 22.93 23.74 -17.76
N TYR A 942 22.79 24.91 -17.13
CA TYR A 942 21.61 25.29 -16.35
C TYR A 942 20.32 25.28 -17.20
N LEU A 943 20.36 25.83 -18.42
CA LEU A 943 19.20 25.83 -19.32
C LEU A 943 18.84 24.42 -19.82
N GLU A 944 19.84 23.56 -20.06
CA GLU A 944 19.66 22.15 -20.47
C GLU A 944 19.15 21.27 -19.29
N CYS A 945 19.60 21.52 -18.07
CA CYS A 945 19.03 20.89 -16.87
C CYS A 945 17.56 21.31 -16.69
N LEU A 946 17.25 22.60 -16.82
CA LEU A 946 15.87 23.08 -16.79
C LEU A 946 15.00 22.49 -17.91
N ARG A 947 15.57 22.16 -19.08
CA ARG A 947 14.85 21.48 -20.16
C ARG A 947 14.59 20.00 -19.84
N LEU A 948 15.63 19.24 -19.51
CA LEU A 948 15.54 17.79 -19.37
C LEU A 948 15.07 17.30 -18.01
N ARG A 949 15.24 18.10 -16.95
CA ARG A 949 14.95 17.73 -15.56
C ARG A 949 13.74 18.45 -14.97
N SER A 950 13.00 19.23 -15.78
CA SER A 950 11.75 19.89 -15.33
C SER A 950 10.52 19.33 -16.06
N SER A 951 9.55 18.85 -15.28
CA SER A 951 8.21 18.50 -15.75
C SER A 951 7.18 19.40 -15.04
N VAL A 952 7.22 20.69 -15.35
CA VAL A 952 6.24 21.67 -14.86
C VAL A 952 4.91 21.43 -15.54
N PHE A 953 3.83 21.35 -14.77
CA PHE A 953 2.48 21.16 -15.28
C PHE A 953 1.67 22.44 -15.06
N VAL A 954 1.53 23.27 -16.11
CA VAL A 954 0.80 24.54 -16.00
C VAL A 954 -0.69 24.26 -15.96
N VAL A 955 -1.28 24.42 -14.78
CA VAL A 955 -2.73 24.33 -14.55
C VAL A 955 -3.32 25.74 -14.48
N ARG A 956 -4.43 25.97 -15.19
CA ARG A 956 -5.30 27.15 -15.09
C ARG A 956 -6.77 26.71 -15.17
N LYS A 957 -7.70 27.55 -14.68
CA LYS A 957 -9.14 27.40 -14.89
C LYS A 957 -9.66 28.56 -15.74
N LEU A 958 -10.51 28.26 -16.72
CA LEU A 958 -11.14 29.26 -17.60
C LEU A 958 -12.24 30.02 -16.86
N ARG A 959 -12.16 31.35 -16.86
CA ARG A 959 -13.17 32.29 -16.33
C ARG A 959 -14.18 32.74 -17.37
N ASN A 960 -13.81 32.69 -18.65
CA ASN A 960 -14.63 32.92 -19.82
C ASN A 960 -14.26 31.88 -20.87
N SER A 961 -15.08 31.70 -21.90
CA SER A 961 -14.73 30.85 -23.05
C SER A 961 -13.77 31.59 -24.00
N ILE A 962 -12.80 30.89 -24.60
CA ILE A 962 -11.77 31.47 -25.48
C ILE A 962 -11.62 30.68 -26.79
N GLU A 963 -11.23 31.36 -27.87
CA GLU A 963 -10.82 30.70 -29.12
C GLU A 963 -9.31 30.41 -29.14
N LEU A 964 -8.92 29.21 -29.56
CA LEU A 964 -7.55 28.73 -29.66
C LEU A 964 -7.39 27.84 -30.90
N ASP A 965 -6.61 28.32 -31.87
CA ASP A 965 -6.29 27.60 -33.12
C ASP A 965 -7.51 27.12 -33.93
N GLY A 966 -8.63 27.86 -33.84
CA GLY A 966 -9.90 27.51 -34.47
C GLY A 966 -10.83 26.64 -33.62
N TYR A 967 -10.46 26.37 -32.36
CA TYR A 967 -11.28 25.66 -31.39
C TYR A 967 -11.73 26.55 -30.21
N THR A 968 -13.00 26.42 -29.82
CA THR A 968 -13.57 27.03 -28.63
C THR A 968 -13.22 26.21 -27.38
N LEU A 969 -12.57 26.83 -26.39
CA LEU A 969 -12.31 26.25 -25.07
C LEU A 969 -13.29 26.90 -24.07
N LYS A 970 -14.10 26.08 -23.40
CA LYS A 970 -15.21 26.58 -22.57
C LYS A 970 -14.82 26.92 -21.13
N GLU A 971 -15.43 27.99 -20.64
CA GLU A 971 -15.49 28.42 -19.24
C GLU A 971 -15.66 27.28 -18.22
N GLY A 972 -15.12 27.46 -17.02
CA GLY A 972 -15.21 26.52 -15.90
C GLY A 972 -14.25 25.33 -15.98
N ASN A 973 -13.82 24.96 -17.19
CA ASN A 973 -12.91 23.86 -17.44
C ASN A 973 -11.43 24.26 -17.22
N LEU A 974 -10.57 23.24 -17.11
CA LEU A 974 -9.14 23.42 -16.91
C LEU A 974 -8.37 23.54 -18.23
N VAL A 975 -7.22 24.21 -18.17
CA VAL A 975 -6.22 24.26 -19.24
C VAL A 975 -4.91 23.69 -18.68
N LEU A 976 -4.29 22.77 -19.43
CA LEU A 976 -3.13 21.98 -19.00
C LEU A 976 -2.04 22.05 -20.07
N ALA A 977 -0.90 22.68 -19.75
CA ALA A 977 0.29 22.70 -20.59
C ALA A 977 1.48 22.06 -19.84
N PRO A 978 1.84 20.79 -20.12
CA PRO A 978 3.01 20.14 -19.53
C PRO A 978 4.30 20.56 -20.26
N SER A 979 5.28 21.08 -19.53
CA SER A 979 6.56 21.54 -20.10
C SER A 979 7.33 20.40 -20.75
N TYR A 980 7.27 19.20 -20.17
CA TYR A 980 7.91 17.99 -20.67
C TYR A 980 7.69 17.72 -22.17
N LEU A 981 6.47 17.93 -22.69
CA LEU A 981 6.18 17.77 -24.12
C LEU A 981 6.97 18.78 -24.97
N ALA A 982 6.86 20.05 -24.60
CA ALA A 982 7.52 21.16 -25.30
C ALA A 982 9.06 21.09 -25.19
N HIS A 983 9.56 20.60 -24.05
CA HIS A 983 10.98 20.45 -23.73
C HIS A 983 11.67 19.25 -24.39
N ASN A 984 10.90 18.25 -24.84
CA ASN A 984 11.41 17.06 -25.54
C ASN A 984 10.98 16.98 -27.02
N ALA A 985 10.20 17.96 -27.50
CA ALA A 985 9.77 18.11 -28.89
C ALA A 985 10.94 17.96 -29.90
N PRO A 986 11.01 16.85 -30.68
CA PRO A 986 12.17 16.58 -31.55
C PRO A 986 12.38 17.66 -32.62
N GLU A 987 11.30 18.24 -33.15
CA GLU A 987 11.32 19.31 -34.15
C GLU A 987 11.91 20.62 -33.61
N VAL A 988 11.89 20.82 -32.28
CA VAL A 988 12.50 21.98 -31.63
C VAL A 988 13.92 21.68 -31.18
N TRP A 989 14.17 20.50 -30.60
CA TRP A 989 15.38 20.26 -29.80
C TRP A 989 16.44 19.41 -30.49
N SER A 990 16.09 18.58 -31.47
CA SER A 990 17.08 17.78 -32.20
C SER A 990 18.10 18.62 -32.98
N SER A 991 19.20 17.96 -33.36
CA SER A 991 20.15 18.36 -34.41
C SER A 991 20.63 17.11 -35.15
N SER A 992 21.44 17.27 -36.20
CA SER A 992 22.01 16.15 -36.97
C SER A 992 22.97 15.24 -36.18
N ALA A 993 23.45 15.70 -35.01
CA ALA A 993 24.38 14.94 -34.16
C ALA A 993 23.82 14.63 -32.75
N HIS A 994 22.80 15.37 -32.29
CA HIS A 994 22.28 15.29 -30.92
C HIS A 994 20.74 15.16 -30.90
N PRO A 995 20.18 14.03 -30.45
CA PRO A 995 18.73 13.87 -30.27
C PRO A 995 18.19 14.73 -29.11
N PRO A 996 16.85 14.86 -28.96
CA PRO A 996 16.26 15.70 -27.92
C PRO A 996 16.45 15.15 -26.51
N GLU A 997 16.50 13.83 -26.31
CA GLU A 997 16.69 13.19 -25.00
C GLU A 997 18.14 13.24 -24.48
N GLU A 998 19.12 13.51 -25.35
CA GLU A 998 20.52 13.69 -24.93
C GLU A 998 20.68 14.95 -24.09
N PHE A 999 21.40 14.85 -22.97
CA PHE A 999 21.89 16.02 -22.26
C PHE A 999 23.12 16.59 -22.99
N TRP A 1000 22.94 17.69 -23.71
CA TRP A 1000 24.00 18.37 -24.47
C TRP A 1000 24.40 19.67 -23.76
N PRO A 1001 25.54 19.72 -23.03
CA PRO A 1001 25.97 20.87 -22.23
C PRO A 1001 26.04 22.19 -22.99
N GLU A 1002 26.38 22.14 -24.29
CA GLU A 1002 26.58 23.33 -25.13
C GLU A 1002 25.34 23.71 -25.95
N ARG A 1003 24.18 23.05 -25.76
CA ARG A 1003 23.00 23.22 -26.63
C ARG A 1003 22.59 24.69 -26.81
N PHE A 1004 22.59 25.47 -25.74
CA PHE A 1004 22.19 26.88 -25.76
C PHE A 1004 23.31 27.84 -26.18
N ILE A 1005 24.57 27.39 -26.21
CA ILE A 1005 25.68 28.09 -26.89
C ILE A 1005 25.57 27.87 -28.41
N LYS A 1006 25.48 26.61 -28.85
CA LYS A 1006 25.61 26.22 -30.26
C LYS A 1006 24.35 26.51 -31.08
N LYS A 1007 23.16 26.35 -30.47
CA LYS A 1007 21.86 26.66 -31.09
C LYS A 1007 21.40 28.11 -30.79
N GLY A 1008 21.96 28.72 -29.74
CA GLY A 1008 21.57 30.03 -29.24
C GLY A 1008 20.21 30.04 -28.53
N ASN A 1009 19.92 31.11 -27.80
CA ASN A 1009 18.60 31.36 -27.21
C ASN A 1009 17.62 32.04 -28.20
N SER A 1010 18.16 32.68 -29.24
CA SER A 1010 17.40 33.45 -30.24
C SER A 1010 16.49 32.53 -31.08
N GLY A 1011 15.17 32.69 -30.92
CA GLY A 1011 14.16 31.89 -31.62
C GLY A 1011 13.53 30.78 -30.77
N ILE A 1012 14.04 30.51 -29.56
CA ILE A 1012 13.38 29.58 -28.63
C ILE A 1012 12.13 30.27 -28.06
N SER A 1013 10.98 29.90 -28.61
CA SER A 1013 9.68 30.42 -28.19
C SER A 1013 9.34 30.08 -26.74
N ALA A 1014 8.64 30.99 -26.05
CA ALA A 1014 8.06 30.73 -24.73
C ALA A 1014 7.01 29.60 -24.73
N GLY A 1015 6.50 29.17 -25.90
CA GLY A 1015 5.66 27.97 -26.03
C GLY A 1015 6.45 26.67 -26.11
N ASN A 1016 7.77 26.75 -26.29
CA ASN A 1016 8.69 25.61 -26.39
C ASN A 1016 9.61 25.46 -25.17
N TYR A 1017 9.79 26.54 -24.41
CA TYR A 1017 10.62 26.55 -23.21
C TYR A 1017 9.99 27.40 -22.10
N PHE A 1018 9.33 26.73 -21.15
CA PHE A 1018 8.63 27.38 -20.02
C PHE A 1018 8.84 26.68 -18.67
N PRO A 1019 10.09 26.46 -18.21
CA PRO A 1019 10.38 25.80 -16.93
C PRO A 1019 9.94 26.62 -15.68
N TYR A 1020 9.44 27.84 -15.86
CA TYR A 1020 8.84 28.68 -14.80
C TYR A 1020 7.33 28.88 -14.97
N GLY A 1021 6.70 28.07 -15.83
CA GLY A 1021 5.35 28.31 -16.32
C GLY A 1021 5.28 29.56 -17.21
N GLY A 1022 4.08 30.13 -17.33
CA GLY A 1022 3.84 31.29 -18.18
C GLY A 1022 2.54 32.03 -17.87
N GLY A 1023 2.37 33.17 -18.56
CA GLY A 1023 1.31 34.15 -18.29
C GLY A 1023 1.55 34.94 -17.01
N ALA A 1024 0.49 35.56 -16.48
CA ALA A 1024 0.55 36.36 -15.24
C ALA A 1024 1.00 35.55 -14.01
N ALA A 1025 0.66 34.27 -13.96
CA ALA A 1025 1.09 33.33 -12.91
C ALA A 1025 2.32 32.49 -13.32
N MET A 1026 3.32 33.13 -13.93
CA MET A 1026 4.70 32.63 -14.02
C MET A 1026 5.38 32.76 -12.65
N CYS A 1027 6.35 31.90 -12.32
CA CYS A 1027 7.08 31.98 -11.05
C CYS A 1027 7.71 33.38 -10.83
N PRO A 1028 7.39 34.10 -9.74
CA PRO A 1028 7.99 35.39 -9.45
C PRO A 1028 9.48 35.24 -9.11
N GLY A 1029 9.83 34.26 -8.26
CA GLY A 1029 11.20 33.98 -7.81
C GLY A 1029 12.18 33.48 -8.87
N ARG A 1030 11.80 33.36 -10.15
CA ARG A 1030 12.66 32.87 -11.24
C ARG A 1030 13.98 33.64 -11.39
N ASN A 1031 14.00 34.95 -11.07
CA ASN A 1031 15.19 35.78 -11.14
C ASN A 1031 16.16 35.49 -10.00
N TYR A 1032 15.62 35.25 -8.79
CA TYR A 1032 16.37 34.87 -7.60
C TYR A 1032 16.84 33.42 -7.69
N ALA A 1033 15.95 32.47 -7.98
CA ALA A 1033 16.30 31.05 -8.11
C ALA A 1033 17.43 30.81 -9.12
N LYS A 1034 17.48 31.57 -10.23
CA LYS A 1034 18.64 31.51 -11.15
C LYS A 1034 19.95 31.90 -10.47
N GLN A 1035 19.94 32.94 -9.65
CA GLN A 1035 21.15 33.44 -9.00
C GLN A 1035 21.54 32.52 -7.84
N GLU A 1036 20.59 32.12 -6.99
CA GLU A 1036 20.75 31.12 -5.93
C GLU A 1036 21.34 29.79 -6.44
N ILE A 1037 20.73 29.16 -7.46
CA ILE A 1037 21.21 27.88 -8.04
C ILE A 1037 22.63 28.05 -8.60
N LEU A 1038 22.88 29.09 -9.40
CA LEU A 1038 24.19 29.30 -10.02
C LEU A 1038 25.27 29.63 -8.99
N SER A 1039 24.96 30.42 -7.97
CA SER A 1039 25.86 30.70 -6.85
C SER A 1039 26.16 29.46 -6.04
N ALA A 1040 25.17 28.60 -5.75
CA ALA A 1040 25.39 27.35 -5.04
C ALA A 1040 26.37 26.42 -5.79
N VAL A 1041 26.21 26.30 -7.12
CA VAL A 1041 27.12 25.52 -7.97
C VAL A 1041 28.54 26.12 -7.99
N VAL A 1042 28.66 27.45 -8.11
CA VAL A 1042 29.97 28.14 -8.09
C VAL A 1042 30.66 27.98 -6.73
N LEU A 1043 29.94 28.22 -5.63
CA LEU A 1043 30.48 28.10 -4.27
C LEU A 1043 30.93 26.67 -3.97
N PHE A 1044 30.18 25.65 -4.40
CA PHE A 1044 30.57 24.25 -4.25
C PHE A 1044 31.85 23.91 -5.02
N PHE A 1045 31.96 24.32 -6.30
CA PHE A 1045 33.18 24.09 -7.09
C PHE A 1045 34.37 24.98 -6.71
N ALA A 1046 34.15 26.06 -5.97
CA ALA A 1046 35.21 26.94 -5.48
C ALA A 1046 35.78 26.52 -4.11
N HIS A 1047 34.95 25.94 -3.23
CA HIS A 1047 35.35 25.56 -1.86
C HIS A 1047 35.94 24.15 -1.73
N PHE A 1048 35.78 23.29 -2.75
CA PHE A 1048 36.20 21.89 -2.66
C PHE A 1048 36.87 21.35 -3.93
N GLU A 1049 37.92 20.56 -3.72
CA GLU A 1049 38.30 19.50 -4.65
C GLU A 1049 37.30 18.34 -4.55
N ILE A 1050 36.91 17.79 -5.70
CA ILE A 1050 35.85 16.79 -5.82
C ILE A 1050 36.33 15.64 -6.71
N GLU A 1051 36.29 14.43 -6.17
CA GLU A 1051 36.59 13.17 -6.87
C GLU A 1051 35.30 12.34 -6.98
N PRO A 1052 34.69 12.21 -8.18
CA PRO A 1052 33.50 11.38 -8.38
C PRO A 1052 33.79 9.89 -8.17
N LEU A 1053 32.95 9.20 -7.40
CA LEU A 1053 33.18 7.79 -7.01
C LEU A 1053 32.22 6.81 -7.69
N ARG A 1054 30.93 6.87 -7.34
CA ARG A 1054 29.91 5.87 -7.73
C ARG A 1054 28.50 6.41 -7.51
N PHE A 1055 27.51 5.86 -8.23
CA PHE A 1055 26.10 6.16 -7.98
C PHE A 1055 25.52 5.24 -6.90
N VAL A 1056 24.49 5.68 -6.17
CA VAL A 1056 23.75 4.90 -5.15
C VAL A 1056 22.24 5.14 -5.20
N ASP A 1057 21.40 4.21 -4.72
CA ASP A 1057 19.96 4.49 -4.47
C ASP A 1057 19.73 5.14 -3.10
N ARG A 1058 18.46 5.50 -2.86
CA ARG A 1058 17.90 5.95 -1.58
C ARG A 1058 18.07 4.95 -0.43
N ASP A 1059 18.46 3.69 -0.70
CA ASP A 1059 18.84 2.72 0.34
C ASP A 1059 20.38 2.67 0.56
N GLY A 1060 21.13 3.57 -0.07
CA GLY A 1060 22.60 3.63 -0.02
C GLY A 1060 23.33 2.57 -0.85
N LYS A 1061 22.64 1.77 -1.67
CA LYS A 1061 23.25 0.66 -2.42
C LYS A 1061 23.80 1.14 -3.75
N THR A 1062 25.02 0.69 -4.10
CA THR A 1062 25.71 1.00 -5.37
C THR A 1062 24.80 0.76 -6.58
N SER A 1063 24.88 1.66 -7.56
CA SER A 1063 24.17 1.59 -8.83
C SER A 1063 25.14 1.52 -10.00
N ASP A 1064 24.86 0.59 -10.93
CA ASP A 1064 25.55 0.52 -12.22
C ASP A 1064 25.06 1.58 -13.22
N ARG A 1065 24.00 2.35 -12.88
CA ARG A 1065 23.51 3.47 -13.69
C ARG A 1065 23.50 4.79 -12.91
N GLY A 1066 23.61 5.89 -13.65
CA GLY A 1066 23.36 7.23 -13.13
C GLY A 1066 21.87 7.54 -12.93
N PRO A 1067 21.55 8.74 -12.42
CA PRO A 1067 20.17 9.15 -12.21
C PRO A 1067 19.40 9.42 -13.51
N GLU A 1068 18.10 9.17 -13.42
CA GLU A 1068 17.12 9.30 -14.49
C GLU A 1068 15.91 10.13 -14.01
N VAL A 1069 15.10 10.61 -14.96
CA VAL A 1069 13.92 11.42 -14.65
C VAL A 1069 12.75 10.50 -14.32
N GLY A 1070 12.36 10.49 -13.05
CA GLY A 1070 11.15 9.82 -12.59
C GLY A 1070 9.89 10.36 -13.28
N ASN A 1071 8.84 9.54 -13.34
CA ASN A 1071 7.56 9.81 -14.03
C ASN A 1071 6.65 10.76 -13.22
N GLU A 1072 7.23 11.84 -12.70
CA GLU A 1072 6.61 12.78 -11.76
C GLU A 1072 6.33 14.14 -12.44
N ALA A 1073 5.10 14.65 -12.30
CA ALA A 1073 4.69 15.94 -12.88
C ALA A 1073 4.64 17.06 -11.82
N ARG A 1074 5.72 17.22 -11.06
CA ARG A 1074 5.76 18.02 -9.81
C ARG A 1074 6.55 19.34 -9.86
N GLY A 1075 7.10 19.72 -11.02
CA GLY A 1075 8.11 20.78 -11.13
C GLY A 1075 9.44 20.21 -11.58
N VAL A 1076 10.53 20.51 -10.88
CA VAL A 1076 11.82 19.82 -11.07
C VAL A 1076 11.69 18.35 -10.62
N ALA A 1077 12.21 17.43 -11.42
CA ALA A 1077 12.24 16.00 -11.11
C ALA A 1077 13.28 15.70 -10.03
N ARG A 1078 12.96 14.76 -9.15
CA ARG A 1078 13.86 14.33 -8.07
C ARG A 1078 14.97 13.43 -8.61
N VAL A 1079 16.15 13.51 -7.99
CA VAL A 1079 17.24 12.55 -8.21
C VAL A 1079 16.79 11.19 -7.67
N ASP A 1080 16.93 10.12 -8.47
CA ASP A 1080 16.58 8.76 -8.08
C ASP A 1080 17.82 7.91 -7.71
N ARG A 1081 19.00 8.30 -8.21
CA ARG A 1081 20.32 7.77 -7.86
C ARG A 1081 21.30 8.90 -7.56
N ASP A 1082 21.72 9.06 -6.30
CA ASP A 1082 22.70 10.10 -5.95
C ASP A 1082 24.10 9.72 -6.43
N LEU A 1083 24.96 10.71 -6.65
CA LEU A 1083 26.38 10.54 -6.96
C LEU A 1083 27.19 10.70 -5.66
N LEU A 1084 27.84 9.63 -5.22
CA LEU A 1084 28.84 9.74 -4.17
C LEU A 1084 30.13 10.35 -4.74
N VAL A 1085 30.66 11.34 -4.02
CA VAL A 1085 31.94 11.98 -4.30
C VAL A 1085 32.81 11.99 -3.05
N ARG A 1086 34.13 12.00 -3.23
CA ARG A 1086 35.07 12.38 -2.16
C ARG A 1086 35.33 13.88 -2.26
N LEU A 1087 35.14 14.57 -1.14
CA LEU A 1087 35.14 16.02 -1.02
C LEU A 1087 36.30 16.46 -0.12
N ARG A 1088 37.21 17.32 -0.61
CA ARG A 1088 38.32 17.89 0.16
C ARG A 1088 38.27 19.42 0.11
N ARG A 1089 38.32 20.07 1.27
CA ARG A 1089 38.27 21.54 1.41
C ARG A 1089 39.52 22.21 0.84
N VAL A 1090 39.34 23.41 0.28
CA VAL A 1090 40.38 24.28 -0.33
C VAL A 1090 40.43 25.63 0.38
#